data_AF-A0AAN0RBH4-F1
#
_entry.id   AF-A0AAN0RBH4-F1
#
_cell.length_a   1.000
_cell.length_b   1.000
_cell.length_c   1.000
_cell.angle_alpha   90.00
_cell.angle_beta   90.00
_cell.angle_gamma   90.00
#
_symmetry.space_group_name_H-M   'P 1'
#
loop_
_entity.id
_entity.type
_entity.pdbx_description
1 polymer ?
#
loop_
_entity_poly.entity_id
_entity_poly.type
_entity_poly.pdbx_seq_one_letter_code
_entity_poly.pdbx_strand_id
1 'polypeptide(L)'
;MARKRAIFFVFTPHQCCEKFLISNFIPTCEVSLSISVNTGVIRAVVVFYRLRSAHGTIVCASTSNGQLSHLPVDKIASSEHEPVYIARFAHAPLYGFAFRLSGPISLSFIGNQAEQSSLVGIKIYQADTGKFTLFSFPGYYFSSVLGGKQNACAAARGGWEIYTLEQTADIQPPDDVVQCLAHLETILSKPLSVERLIQSIEPADASDTALVRTVFQALFFLLPYDDIDRLSGRIAGDLDLLNAVRAIFPDDFWLQTALPDLKKWQIDQRSLPETLSIGPDRDYLQRTGQNSHPTSLGFLCNFAARSQIEPRKNACVVTTARNEGVYILEWIAHYQALGFEHIFFYSNNNDDGSEQLLKVLAKEGIITYIDNVLGAGGSAQSKAFGHALSQAPYVLDFRWALLCDLDEFLVLDRKCFSGMQDYLEWQEAFPTDLIAINWVEFGPNGQSRWNNRPLMERFQKRPAEALPAVKSLVKPHRFFHSQPHFPVVERNRTIWRRDAGGNKLPYMPSDEATAANANLHERYASLNHYWHKSVEEFLWKASRNRGNRPMTTEQTTQNVTPEVAQRYLTLYKSNNQKDADYTGYFVDKIYQKKEKLLNIPSIRQINNNIEDLFKENIDKTVQFFKNDASFIENPVCRSLLELLK
;
A
#
# COMPACT_ATOMS: atom_id res chain seq x y z
N MET A 1 60.48 -16.87 -8.70
CA MET A 1 59.28 -17.58 -8.23
C MET A 1 58.51 -16.69 -7.25
N ALA A 2 57.32 -16.21 -7.63
CA ALA A 2 56.16 -15.94 -6.75
C ALA A 2 55.09 -15.23 -7.59
N ARG A 3 53.97 -15.93 -7.84
CA ARG A 3 52.80 -15.45 -8.61
C ARG A 3 51.98 -14.47 -7.75
N LYS A 4 51.70 -13.27 -8.25
CA LYS A 4 50.57 -12.45 -7.75
C LYS A 4 49.30 -12.86 -8.52
N ARG A 5 48.35 -13.49 -7.83
CA ARG A 5 46.98 -13.70 -8.33
C ARG A 5 46.23 -12.38 -8.17
N ALA A 6 45.70 -11.83 -9.26
CA ALA A 6 44.66 -10.81 -9.20
C ALA A 6 43.33 -11.52 -8.93
N ILE A 7 42.69 -11.19 -7.80
CA ILE A 7 41.31 -11.56 -7.52
C ILE A 7 40.46 -10.41 -8.04
N PHE A 8 39.72 -10.63 -9.13
CA PHE A 8 38.68 -9.72 -9.59
C PHE A 8 37.43 -9.94 -8.74
N PHE A 9 37.07 -8.97 -7.91
CA PHE A 9 35.73 -8.90 -7.33
C PHE A 9 34.81 -8.17 -8.32
N VAL A 10 33.86 -8.89 -8.89
CA VAL A 10 32.73 -8.30 -9.62
C VAL A 10 31.70 -7.87 -8.57
N PHE A 11 31.63 -6.57 -8.28
CA PHE A 11 30.60 -6.02 -7.38
C PHE A 11 29.34 -5.67 -8.18
N THR A 12 28.19 -6.19 -7.76
CA THR A 12 26.86 -5.80 -8.25
C THR A 12 26.39 -4.47 -7.61
N PRO A 13 25.59 -3.62 -8.28
CA PRO A 13 25.46 -2.19 -7.96
C PRO A 13 24.66 -1.79 -6.68
N HIS A 14 24.24 -2.70 -5.81
CA HIS A 14 23.15 -2.43 -4.86
C HIS A 14 23.47 -2.56 -3.35
N GLN A 15 24.73 -2.44 -2.93
CA GLN A 15 25.08 -2.41 -1.50
C GLN A 15 25.80 -1.13 -1.03
N CYS A 16 25.81 -0.06 -1.85
CA CYS A 16 26.73 1.06 -1.59
C CYS A 16 26.17 2.26 -0.83
N CYS A 17 24.87 2.52 -0.71
CA CYS A 17 24.45 3.88 -0.33
C CYS A 17 24.71 4.31 1.13
N GLU A 18 24.60 3.43 2.13
CA GLU A 18 25.00 3.79 3.50
C GLU A 18 26.50 3.65 3.75
N LYS A 19 27.17 2.68 3.10
CA LYS A 19 28.61 2.46 3.30
C LYS A 19 29.50 3.46 2.56
N PHE A 20 29.06 4.04 1.44
CA PHE A 20 29.86 5.04 0.72
C PHE A 20 29.93 6.41 1.42
N LEU A 21 28.98 6.74 2.30
CA LEU A 21 29.03 7.98 3.09
C LEU A 21 29.94 7.88 4.32
N ILE A 22 30.34 6.67 4.73
CA ILE A 22 31.10 6.45 5.98
C ILE A 22 32.62 6.47 5.75
N SER A 23 33.10 6.32 4.51
CA SER A 23 34.54 6.38 4.22
C SER A 23 34.94 7.73 3.61
N ASN A 24 35.53 8.60 4.45
CA ASN A 24 36.17 9.88 4.14
C ASN A 24 35.33 11.15 4.36
N PHE A 25 34.92 11.42 5.60
CA PHE A 25 34.68 12.81 6.02
C PHE A 25 35.25 13.04 7.42
N ILE A 26 36.35 13.76 7.47
CA ILE A 26 36.85 14.40 8.70
C ILE A 26 36.02 15.68 8.85
N PRO A 27 35.33 15.94 9.98
CA PRO A 27 34.61 17.19 10.17
C PRO A 27 35.62 18.34 10.22
N THR A 28 35.55 19.25 9.26
CA THR A 28 36.28 20.53 9.31
C THR A 28 35.68 21.38 10.44
N CYS A 29 36.53 21.87 11.34
CA CYS A 29 36.15 22.72 12.46
C CYS A 29 35.33 23.94 11.99
N GLU A 30 34.04 23.97 12.32
CA GLU A 30 33.23 25.20 12.28
C GLU A 30 33.60 26.06 13.50
N VAL A 31 34.08 27.28 13.25
CA VAL A 31 34.30 28.28 14.30
C VAL A 31 32.94 28.73 14.82
N SER A 32 32.61 28.32 16.05
CA SER A 32 31.31 28.57 16.68
C SER A 32 31.38 29.83 17.56
N LEU A 33 30.60 30.85 17.21
CA LEU A 33 30.17 31.88 18.17
C LEU A 33 29.00 31.31 18.98
N SER A 34 29.28 30.97 20.23
CA SER A 34 28.34 30.37 21.18
C SER A 34 27.33 31.40 21.69
N ILE A 35 26.03 31.10 21.59
CA ILE A 35 25.01 31.80 22.38
C ILE A 35 24.71 30.89 23.57
N SER A 36 25.10 31.33 24.76
CA SER A 36 24.55 30.78 26.00
C SER A 36 23.08 31.18 26.05
N VAL A 37 22.16 30.27 25.75
CA VAL A 37 20.77 30.46 26.14
C VAL A 37 20.77 30.39 27.67
N ASN A 38 20.72 31.55 28.32
CA ASN A 38 20.84 31.68 29.77
C ASN A 38 19.52 31.29 30.45
N THR A 39 19.02 30.07 30.18
CA THR A 39 17.82 29.51 30.81
C THR A 39 18.17 28.57 31.97
N GLY A 40 19.47 28.30 32.22
CA GLY A 40 19.92 27.45 33.33
C GLY A 40 19.70 25.94 33.14
N VAL A 41 19.05 25.51 32.04
CA VAL A 41 18.62 24.12 31.83
C VAL A 41 19.46 23.38 30.77
N ILE A 42 20.01 24.07 29.76
CA ILE A 42 20.84 23.49 28.68
C ILE A 42 22.32 23.68 29.02
N ARG A 43 23.12 22.61 29.01
CA ARG A 43 24.54 22.62 29.40
C ARG A 43 25.49 22.65 28.19
N ALA A 44 25.02 22.31 27.00
CA ALA A 44 25.81 22.26 25.77
C ALA A 44 25.68 23.53 24.93
N VAL A 45 26.70 23.77 24.10
CA VAL A 45 26.64 24.82 23.06
C VAL A 45 25.64 24.40 21.98
N VAL A 46 24.46 25.02 22.01
CA VAL A 46 23.47 24.94 20.93
C VAL A 46 23.71 26.11 19.98
N VAL A 47 23.83 25.80 18.69
CA VAL A 47 23.93 26.81 17.63
C VAL A 47 22.63 26.81 16.85
N PHE A 48 22.08 28.00 16.65
CA PHE A 48 20.85 28.20 15.90
C PHE A 48 21.16 28.70 14.49
N TYR A 49 20.42 28.16 13.52
CA TYR A 49 20.57 28.50 12.12
C TYR A 49 19.21 28.82 11.52
N ARG A 50 19.17 29.79 10.61
CA ARG A 50 18.07 29.97 9.68
C ARG A 50 18.31 29.09 8.46
N LEU A 51 17.29 28.34 8.06
CA LEU A 51 17.39 27.44 6.91
C LEU A 51 17.19 28.18 5.58
N ARG A 52 18.13 28.03 4.65
CA ARG A 52 18.03 28.54 3.27
C ARG A 52 18.27 27.46 2.24
N SER A 53 17.71 27.69 1.06
CA SER A 53 17.89 26.88 -0.15
C SER A 53 18.44 27.74 -1.29
N ALA A 54 18.77 27.12 -2.42
CA ALA A 54 19.11 27.82 -3.65
C ALA A 54 18.02 28.77 -4.17
N HIS A 55 16.77 28.61 -3.71
CA HIS A 55 15.61 29.40 -4.14
C HIS A 55 15.15 30.45 -3.13
N GLY A 56 15.87 30.62 -2.00
CA GLY A 56 15.55 31.61 -0.96
C GLY A 56 15.41 31.02 0.44
N THR A 57 14.72 31.74 1.34
CA THR A 57 14.48 31.25 2.70
C THR A 57 13.43 30.14 2.69
N ILE A 58 13.67 29.10 3.48
CA ILE A 58 12.63 28.11 3.78
C ILE A 58 11.68 28.72 4.82
N VAL A 59 10.43 28.86 4.43
CA VAL A 59 9.36 29.39 5.27
C VAL A 59 8.25 28.36 5.44
N CYS A 60 7.48 28.47 6.51
CA CYS A 60 6.20 27.80 6.65
C CYS A 60 5.07 28.82 6.49
N ALA A 61 4.04 28.49 5.71
CA ALA A 61 2.85 29.34 5.61
C ALA A 61 1.79 28.93 6.65
N SER A 62 1.09 29.91 7.23
CA SER A 62 -0.07 29.66 8.10
C SER A 62 -1.25 29.07 7.33
N THR A 63 -1.37 29.41 6.04
CA THR A 63 -2.44 28.96 5.13
C THR A 63 -2.26 27.54 4.57
N SER A 64 -1.09 26.94 4.76
CA SER A 64 -0.76 25.60 4.26
C SER A 64 -0.63 24.54 5.36
N ASN A 65 -1.15 24.81 6.57
CA ASN A 65 -0.92 23.99 7.76
C ASN A 65 0.57 23.66 7.90
N GLY A 66 1.44 24.67 8.04
CA GLY A 66 2.86 24.49 8.38
C GLY A 66 3.75 23.79 7.34
N GLN A 67 3.28 23.57 6.11
CA GLN A 67 4.10 23.03 5.02
C GLN A 67 5.27 23.97 4.68
N LEU A 68 6.43 23.38 4.41
CA LEU A 68 7.63 24.11 4.00
C LEU A 68 7.49 24.58 2.54
N SER A 69 7.77 25.85 2.31
CA SER A 69 7.78 26.49 0.99
C SER A 69 8.98 27.42 0.82
N HIS A 70 9.16 27.92 -0.40
CA HIS A 70 10.15 28.94 -0.72
C HIS A 70 9.51 30.31 -0.85
N LEU A 71 10.14 31.32 -0.25
CA LEU A 71 9.92 32.70 -0.63
C LEU A 71 11.26 33.38 -0.97
N PRO A 72 11.31 34.12 -2.10
CA PRO A 72 12.34 35.13 -2.32
C PRO A 72 12.41 36.07 -1.10
N VAL A 73 13.62 36.47 -0.70
CA VAL A 73 13.86 37.21 0.56
C VAL A 73 13.05 38.50 0.64
N ASP A 74 12.80 39.12 -0.50
CA ASP A 74 11.99 40.33 -0.74
C ASP A 74 10.48 40.13 -0.59
N LYS A 75 9.98 38.88 -0.55
CA LYS A 75 8.56 38.54 -0.35
C LYS A 75 8.22 38.01 1.04
N ILE A 76 9.20 37.93 1.95
CA ILE A 76 9.02 37.43 3.33
C ILE A 76 8.28 38.47 4.22
N ALA A 77 8.09 39.69 3.73
CA ALA A 77 7.43 40.78 4.48
C ALA A 77 5.88 40.69 4.52
N SER A 78 5.29 39.50 4.49
CA SER A 78 3.86 39.30 4.77
C SER A 78 3.68 38.47 6.05
N SER A 79 2.67 38.79 6.85
CA SER A 79 2.32 38.13 8.12
C SER A 79 1.90 36.66 8.00
N GLU A 80 1.98 36.07 6.79
CA GLU A 80 1.49 34.73 6.47
C GLU A 80 2.60 33.67 6.42
N HIS A 81 3.88 34.06 6.42
CA HIS A 81 5.02 33.17 6.23
C HIS A 81 6.11 33.40 7.28
N GLU A 82 6.58 32.34 7.92
CA GLU A 82 7.61 32.41 8.97
C GLU A 82 8.84 31.56 8.62
N PRO A 83 10.07 32.03 8.88
CA PRO A 83 11.27 31.23 8.72
C PRO A 83 11.28 29.97 9.59
N VAL A 84 11.91 28.92 9.08
CA VAL A 84 12.25 27.73 9.88
C VAL A 84 13.67 27.82 10.41
N TYR A 85 13.81 27.54 11.69
CA TYR A 85 15.08 27.54 12.41
C TYR A 85 15.52 26.11 12.69
N ILE A 86 16.82 25.89 12.74
CA ILE A 86 17.43 24.61 13.10
C ILE A 86 18.33 24.83 14.31
N ALA A 87 18.11 24.09 15.38
CA ALA A 87 19.03 23.95 16.50
C ALA A 87 19.97 22.77 16.26
N ARG A 88 21.27 22.96 16.50
CA ARG A 88 22.29 21.89 16.44
C ARG A 88 23.13 21.89 17.70
N PHE A 89 23.45 20.69 18.19
CA PHE A 89 24.43 20.49 19.26
C PHE A 89 25.83 20.36 18.67
N ALA A 90 26.79 21.12 19.19
CA ALA A 90 28.18 21.06 18.70
C ALA A 90 28.80 19.65 18.79
N HIS A 91 28.41 18.86 19.79
CA HIS A 91 28.89 17.49 20.01
C HIS A 91 28.14 16.43 19.17
N ALA A 92 27.03 16.78 18.53
CA ALA A 92 26.22 15.89 17.70
C ALA A 92 25.84 16.54 16.35
N PRO A 93 26.84 16.96 15.54
CA PRO A 93 26.61 17.79 14.36
C PRO A 93 25.79 17.11 13.26
N LEU A 94 25.68 15.78 13.28
CA LEU A 94 24.86 15.01 12.33
C LEU A 94 23.36 15.28 12.50
N TYR A 95 22.93 15.75 13.67
CA TYR A 95 21.53 15.95 14.00
C TYR A 95 21.19 17.44 14.07
N GLY A 96 20.06 17.79 13.47
CA GLY A 96 19.44 19.11 13.59
C GLY A 96 17.99 18.98 14.02
N PHE A 97 17.49 20.01 14.69
CA PHE A 97 16.14 20.04 15.21
C PHE A 97 15.43 21.29 14.68
N ALA A 98 14.51 21.09 13.76
CA ALA A 98 13.76 22.18 13.13
C ALA A 98 12.58 22.62 14.00
N PHE A 99 12.38 23.93 14.10
CA PHE A 99 11.27 24.57 14.83
C PHE A 99 10.89 25.93 14.22
N ARG A 100 9.78 26.49 14.69
CA ARG A 100 9.31 27.86 14.42
C ARG A 100 9.14 28.61 15.72
N LEU A 101 9.08 29.94 15.67
CA LEU A 101 8.85 30.79 16.84
C LEU A 101 7.35 30.95 17.16
N SER A 102 6.47 30.92 16.16
CA SER A 102 5.04 31.19 16.33
C SER A 102 4.14 29.97 16.59
N GLY A 103 4.71 28.76 16.70
CA GLY A 103 3.94 27.53 16.97
C GLY A 103 4.56 26.28 16.34
N PRO A 104 3.83 25.16 16.31
CA PRO A 104 4.37 23.88 15.86
C PRO A 104 4.61 23.84 14.35
N ILE A 105 5.60 23.04 13.95
CA ILE A 105 5.75 22.60 12.57
C ILE A 105 4.73 21.51 12.30
N SER A 106 3.92 21.71 11.27
CA SER A 106 3.06 20.65 10.78
C SER A 106 3.87 19.78 9.83
N LEU A 107 4.18 18.58 10.28
CA LEU A 107 4.64 17.52 9.41
C LEU A 107 3.39 16.96 8.74
N SER A 108 3.18 17.31 7.48
CA SER A 108 2.21 16.59 6.66
C SER A 108 2.77 15.20 6.40
N PHE A 109 2.53 14.28 7.35
CA PHE A 109 2.55 12.87 7.04
C PHE A 109 1.34 12.55 6.20
N ILE A 110 1.56 11.56 5.37
CA ILE A 110 0.80 11.42 4.17
C ILE A 110 -0.46 10.63 4.51
N GLY A 111 -1.55 11.34 4.80
CA GLY A 111 -2.83 10.75 5.14
C GLY A 111 -3.72 11.71 5.95
N ASN A 112 -4.22 12.78 5.31
CA ASN A 112 -5.26 13.72 5.79
C ASN A 112 -5.16 14.33 7.21
N GLN A 113 -4.24 13.93 8.07
CA GLN A 113 -3.96 14.56 9.36
C GLN A 113 -2.48 14.94 9.38
N ALA A 114 -2.20 16.24 9.31
CA ALA A 114 -0.86 16.75 9.52
C ALA A 114 -0.54 16.57 11.01
N GLU A 115 0.55 15.87 11.32
CA GLU A 115 0.99 15.76 12.70
C GLU A 115 1.74 17.06 13.05
N GLN A 116 1.26 17.75 14.08
CA GLN A 116 1.88 18.98 14.55
C GLN A 116 2.89 18.63 15.64
N SER A 117 4.13 19.10 15.46
CA SER A 117 5.19 18.96 16.45
C SER A 117 5.92 20.28 16.61
N SER A 118 6.19 20.68 17.85
CA SER A 118 7.03 21.84 18.14
C SER A 118 8.47 21.67 17.65
N LEU A 119 8.93 20.42 17.50
CA LEU A 119 10.29 20.10 17.11
C LEU A 119 10.35 18.89 16.15
N VAL A 120 11.16 18.99 15.11
CA VAL A 120 11.33 17.94 14.10
C VAL A 120 12.80 17.54 13.97
N GLY A 121 13.10 16.26 14.13
CA GLY A 121 14.46 15.73 13.91
C GLY A 121 14.84 15.64 12.43
N ILE A 122 16.04 16.10 12.11
CA ILE A 122 16.62 16.13 10.76
C ILE A 122 18.06 15.58 10.80
N LYS A 123 18.42 14.69 9.88
CA LYS A 123 19.84 14.35 9.64
C LYS A 123 20.45 15.36 8.67
N ILE A 124 21.62 15.86 9.02
CA ILE A 124 22.35 16.89 8.26
C ILE A 124 23.67 16.30 7.79
N TYR A 125 23.84 16.22 6.48
CA TYR A 125 25.09 15.78 5.86
C TYR A 125 25.71 16.94 5.10
N GLN A 126 27.02 17.13 5.26
CA GLN A 126 27.75 18.11 4.48
C GLN A 126 27.90 17.62 3.05
N ALA A 127 27.43 18.41 2.09
CA ALA A 127 27.56 18.13 0.66
C ALA A 127 28.80 18.82 0.08
N ASP A 128 29.05 20.07 0.51
CA ASP A 128 30.19 20.91 0.11
C ASP A 128 30.41 21.99 1.19
N THR A 129 31.43 22.84 1.06
CA THR A 129 31.72 23.91 2.02
C THR A 129 30.51 24.85 2.18
N GLY A 130 29.95 24.89 3.40
CA GLY A 130 28.76 25.71 3.72
C GLY A 130 27.43 25.20 3.14
N LYS A 131 27.43 23.99 2.56
CA LYS A 131 26.31 23.40 1.82
C LYS A 131 25.95 22.03 2.37
N PHE A 132 24.68 21.80 2.63
CA PHE A 132 24.18 20.63 3.35
C PHE A 132 23.02 19.95 2.62
N THR A 133 22.89 18.64 2.83
CA THR A 133 21.70 17.87 2.47
C THR A 133 20.96 17.51 3.75
N LEU A 134 19.65 17.72 3.74
CA LEU A 134 18.78 17.51 4.90
C LEU A 134 17.84 16.35 4.66
N PHE A 135 17.78 15.44 5.63
CA PHE A 135 16.92 14.26 5.58
C PHE A 135 15.97 14.26 6.77
N SER A 136 14.67 14.16 6.52
CA SER A 136 13.65 13.82 7.53
C SER A 136 13.20 12.40 7.33
N PHE A 137 12.78 11.73 8.41
CA PHE A 137 12.31 10.35 8.36
C PHE A 137 13.39 9.43 7.72
N PRO A 138 13.34 8.11 7.87
CA PRO A 138 14.31 7.27 7.19
C PRO A 138 14.24 7.43 5.66
N GLY A 139 15.17 8.18 5.06
CA GLY A 139 15.37 8.30 3.62
C GLY A 139 14.54 9.33 2.87
N TYR A 140 13.87 10.28 3.54
CA TYR A 140 13.11 11.35 2.87
C TYR A 140 13.88 12.66 2.92
N TYR A 141 13.79 13.41 1.83
CA TYR A 141 14.39 14.71 1.73
C TYR A 141 13.40 15.73 2.22
N PHE A 142 13.90 16.72 2.94
CA PHE A 142 13.26 18.01 2.86
C PHE A 142 13.39 18.45 1.40
N SER A 143 12.25 18.72 0.75
CA SER A 143 12.22 19.31 -0.57
C SER A 143 11.18 20.40 -0.58
N SER A 144 11.43 21.44 -1.38
CA SER A 144 10.48 22.51 -1.56
C SER A 144 9.39 22.24 -2.59
N VAL A 145 8.32 23.04 -2.52
CA VAL A 145 7.26 23.07 -3.52
C VAL A 145 7.54 24.17 -4.55
N LEU A 146 7.79 23.78 -5.80
CA LEU A 146 7.66 24.64 -6.98
C LEU A 146 6.33 24.34 -7.68
N GLY A 147 5.45 25.34 -7.79
CA GLY A 147 4.26 25.27 -8.66
C GLY A 147 3.01 24.60 -8.08
N GLY A 148 2.79 24.66 -6.76
CA GLY A 148 1.49 24.30 -6.16
C GLY A 148 1.14 22.81 -6.10
N LYS A 149 2.10 21.91 -6.36
CA LYS A 149 1.95 20.47 -6.12
C LYS A 149 2.75 20.04 -4.88
N GLN A 150 2.04 19.60 -3.84
CA GLN A 150 2.62 19.00 -2.63
C GLN A 150 3.42 17.75 -2.99
N ASN A 151 4.73 17.74 -2.80
CA ASN A 151 5.54 16.54 -2.94
C ASN A 151 6.58 16.48 -1.82
N ALA A 152 6.49 15.48 -0.94
CA ALA A 152 7.67 14.94 -0.27
C ALA A 152 8.45 14.17 -1.35
N CYS A 153 9.35 14.85 -2.05
CA CYS A 153 10.01 14.27 -3.21
C CYS A 153 11.27 13.51 -2.79
N ALA A 154 11.20 12.19 -2.84
CA ALA A 154 12.38 11.38 -3.09
C ALA A 154 12.92 11.76 -4.48
N ALA A 155 14.14 12.26 -4.53
CA ALA A 155 14.89 12.58 -5.75
C ALA A 155 14.05 13.29 -6.83
N ALA A 156 13.87 14.61 -6.69
CA ALA A 156 13.44 15.41 -7.83
C ALA A 156 14.38 15.11 -9.01
N ARG A 157 13.79 14.75 -10.16
CA ARG A 157 14.49 14.46 -11.43
C ARG A 157 15.39 15.67 -11.78
N GLY A 158 16.67 15.63 -11.39
CA GLY A 158 17.61 16.74 -11.61
C GLY A 158 18.73 16.91 -10.59
N GLY A 159 18.70 16.23 -9.44
CA GLY A 159 19.74 16.32 -8.41
C GLY A 159 19.21 16.71 -7.04
N TRP A 160 20.06 16.66 -6.02
CA TRP A 160 19.72 16.95 -4.62
C TRP A 160 19.47 18.44 -4.39
N GLU A 161 18.44 18.79 -3.61
CA GLU A 161 18.32 20.16 -3.08
C GLU A 161 19.43 20.38 -2.04
N ILE A 162 20.18 21.46 -2.21
CA ILE A 162 21.29 21.84 -1.33
C ILE A 162 20.84 23.02 -0.48
N TYR A 163 21.02 22.88 0.82
CA TYR A 163 20.68 23.87 1.83
C TYR A 163 21.92 24.60 2.34
N THR A 164 21.73 25.83 2.78
CA THR A 164 22.72 26.58 3.54
C THR A 164 22.17 26.87 4.93
N LEU A 165 23.03 26.74 5.95
CA LEU A 165 22.71 27.03 7.34
C LEU A 165 23.29 28.39 7.69
N GLU A 166 22.44 29.41 7.82
CA GLU A 166 22.87 30.75 8.22
C GLU A 166 22.80 30.88 9.74
N GLN A 167 23.94 30.94 10.40
CA GLN A 167 23.99 31.09 11.85
C GLN A 167 23.28 32.39 12.28
N THR A 168 22.48 32.32 13.34
CA THR A 168 21.75 33.46 13.89
C THR A 168 21.90 33.53 15.40
N ALA A 169 22.10 34.75 15.93
CA ALA A 169 22.32 35.00 17.36
C ALA A 169 21.14 35.63 18.10
N ASP A 170 20.16 36.15 17.37
CA ASP A 170 19.11 37.02 17.91
C ASP A 170 17.76 36.30 18.03
N ILE A 171 17.75 34.98 18.23
CA ILE A 171 16.50 34.21 18.35
C ILE A 171 16.26 33.75 19.78
N GLN A 172 15.00 33.83 20.20
CA GLN A 172 14.49 33.29 21.45
C GLN A 172 13.55 32.14 21.11
N PRO A 173 14.00 30.87 21.18
CA PRO A 173 13.12 29.73 20.93
C PRO A 173 11.97 29.70 21.96
N PRO A 174 10.79 29.20 21.57
CA PRO A 174 9.69 28.95 22.50
C PRO A 174 10.11 28.04 23.69
N ASP A 175 9.48 28.22 24.85
CA ASP A 175 9.83 27.49 26.08
C ASP A 175 9.75 25.97 25.93
N ASP A 176 8.74 25.48 25.21
CA ASP A 176 8.56 24.05 24.90
C ASP A 176 9.69 23.51 24.02
N VAL A 177 10.18 24.30 23.06
CA VAL A 177 11.36 23.96 22.26
C VAL A 177 12.62 23.93 23.13
N VAL A 178 12.80 24.89 24.04
CA VAL A 178 13.93 24.91 24.99
C VAL A 178 13.93 23.65 25.88
N GLN A 179 12.77 23.26 26.40
CA GLN A 179 12.61 22.03 27.18
C GLN A 179 12.95 20.78 26.36
N CYS A 180 12.46 20.69 25.12
CA CYS A 180 12.80 19.59 24.20
C CYS A 180 14.32 19.49 23.98
N LEU A 181 14.99 20.62 23.73
CA LEU A 181 16.43 20.67 23.48
C LEU A 181 17.24 20.22 24.71
N ALA A 182 16.82 20.58 25.92
CA ALA A 182 17.48 20.11 27.15
C ALA A 182 17.41 18.58 27.31
N HIS A 183 16.25 17.98 27.01
CA HIS A 183 16.09 16.53 27.03
C HIS A 183 16.95 15.85 25.95
N LEU A 184 16.91 16.40 24.73
CA LEU A 184 17.71 15.90 23.61
C LEU A 184 19.21 15.95 23.88
N GLU A 185 19.70 17.01 24.52
CA GLU A 185 21.12 17.13 24.91
C GLU A 185 21.56 15.96 25.78
N THR A 186 20.74 15.61 26.79
CA THR A 186 21.02 14.50 27.70
C THR A 186 21.09 13.17 26.95
N ILE A 187 20.15 12.95 26.03
CA ILE A 187 20.07 11.72 25.24
C ILE A 187 21.21 11.63 24.21
N LEU A 188 21.56 12.75 23.57
CA LEU A 188 22.58 12.84 22.52
C LEU A 188 24.00 13.08 23.03
N SER A 189 24.20 13.13 24.35
CA SER A 189 25.52 13.04 24.98
C SER A 189 26.32 11.80 24.58
N LYS A 190 25.65 10.77 24.03
CA LYS A 190 26.26 9.63 23.34
C LYS A 190 25.50 9.35 22.03
N PRO A 191 26.05 8.54 21.11
CA PRO A 191 25.37 8.19 19.86
C PRO A 191 23.96 7.64 20.09
N LEU A 192 23.01 8.11 19.26
CA LEU A 192 21.63 7.65 19.29
C LEU A 192 21.57 6.14 19.01
N SER A 193 20.78 5.43 19.81
CA SER A 193 20.53 3.99 19.73
C SER A 193 19.08 3.69 20.13
N VAL A 194 18.60 2.48 19.83
CA VAL A 194 17.27 2.02 20.23
C VAL A 194 17.08 2.11 21.75
N GLU A 195 18.10 1.72 22.53
CA GLU A 195 18.06 1.75 23.99
C GLU A 195 17.95 3.18 24.51
N ARG A 196 18.64 4.14 23.90
CA ARG A 196 18.55 5.55 24.29
C ARG A 196 17.21 6.18 23.93
N LEU A 197 16.64 5.79 22.80
CA LEU A 197 15.28 6.21 22.45
C LEU A 197 14.26 5.65 23.45
N ILE A 198 14.39 4.39 23.86
CA ILE A 198 13.52 3.80 24.89
C ILE A 198 13.73 4.47 26.26
N GLN A 199 14.96 4.83 26.62
CA GLN A 199 15.23 5.60 27.84
C GLN A 199 14.56 6.98 27.82
N SER A 200 14.27 7.56 26.65
CA SER A 200 13.60 8.86 26.57
C SER A 200 12.13 8.82 27.01
N ILE A 201 11.58 7.65 27.29
CA ILE A 201 10.17 7.45 27.71
C ILE A 201 10.03 6.79 29.09
N GLU A 202 11.14 6.49 29.77
CA GLU A 202 11.13 5.93 31.15
C GLU A 202 10.53 6.93 32.16
N PRO A 203 9.85 6.41 33.20
CA PRO A 203 8.48 6.79 33.53
C PRO A 203 8.32 8.30 33.62
N ALA A 204 7.70 8.86 32.58
CA ALA A 204 7.25 10.24 32.60
C ALA A 204 6.31 10.41 33.79
N ASP A 205 6.61 11.37 34.68
CA ASP A 205 5.56 11.95 35.50
C ASP A 205 4.44 12.38 34.55
N ALA A 206 3.19 12.04 34.88
CA ALA A 206 2.03 12.30 34.02
C ALA A 206 1.88 13.79 33.64
N SER A 207 2.62 14.69 34.27
CA SER A 207 2.65 16.13 34.02
C SER A 207 3.29 16.55 32.70
N ASP A 208 4.05 15.72 31.97
CA ASP A 208 4.70 16.17 30.72
C ASP A 208 4.75 15.16 29.54
N THR A 209 3.60 14.53 29.28
CA THR A 209 3.45 13.57 28.16
C THR A 209 3.73 14.20 26.77
N ALA A 210 3.45 15.49 26.60
CA ALA A 210 3.63 16.19 25.32
C ALA A 210 5.11 16.44 24.98
N LEU A 211 5.93 16.83 25.97
CA LEU A 211 7.37 16.94 25.81
C LEU A 211 7.99 15.61 25.43
N VAL A 212 7.64 14.54 26.16
CA VAL A 212 8.16 13.19 25.93
C VAL A 212 7.80 12.68 24.54
N ARG A 213 6.53 12.85 24.12
CA ARG A 213 6.09 12.55 22.75
C ARG A 213 6.96 13.26 21.71
N THR A 214 7.14 14.57 21.87
CA THR A 214 7.89 15.42 20.93
C THR A 214 9.35 14.99 20.82
N VAL A 215 10.01 14.74 21.95
CA VAL A 215 11.41 14.28 21.99
C VAL A 215 11.56 12.89 21.37
N PHE A 216 10.69 11.94 21.76
CA PHE A 216 10.72 10.57 21.23
C PHE A 216 10.50 10.56 19.72
N GLN A 217 9.51 11.32 19.23
CA GLN A 217 9.22 11.42 17.81
C GLN A 217 10.39 12.05 17.04
N ALA A 218 10.97 13.13 17.54
CA ALA A 218 12.12 13.79 16.91
C ALA A 218 13.31 12.83 16.78
N LEU A 219 13.59 12.02 17.81
CA LEU A 219 14.66 11.03 17.80
C LEU A 219 14.35 9.81 16.92
N PHE A 220 13.11 9.32 16.91
CA PHE A 220 12.69 8.21 16.06
C PHE A 220 12.99 8.48 14.58
N PHE A 221 12.72 9.69 14.10
CA PHE A 221 13.01 10.07 12.71
C PHE A 221 14.51 10.16 12.38
N LEU A 222 15.38 10.10 13.38
CA LEU A 222 16.83 10.04 13.22
C LEU A 222 17.38 8.61 13.23
N LEU A 223 16.56 7.58 13.48
CA LEU A 223 17.03 6.19 13.46
C LEU A 223 17.27 5.69 12.03
N PRO A 224 18.29 4.83 11.80
CA PRO A 224 18.38 4.03 10.58
C PRO A 224 17.28 2.95 10.55
N TYR A 225 16.99 2.41 9.36
CA TYR A 225 15.93 1.40 9.19
C TYR A 225 16.14 0.14 10.04
N ASP A 226 17.38 -0.35 10.12
CA ASP A 226 17.71 -1.53 10.92
C ASP A 226 17.38 -1.33 12.41
N ASP A 227 17.56 -0.10 12.92
CA ASP A 227 17.21 0.22 14.30
C ASP A 227 15.71 0.43 14.49
N ILE A 228 14.98 0.84 13.46
CA ILE A 228 13.51 0.86 13.48
C ILE A 228 12.96 -0.55 13.54
N ASP A 229 13.52 -1.49 12.79
CA ASP A 229 13.12 -2.89 12.85
C ASP A 229 13.37 -3.49 14.24
N ARG A 230 14.52 -3.17 14.85
CA ARG A 230 14.83 -3.54 16.24
C ARG A 230 13.89 -2.91 17.25
N LEU A 231 13.67 -1.60 17.19
CA LEU A 231 12.74 -0.88 18.07
C LEU A 231 11.34 -1.45 17.96
N SER A 232 10.86 -1.69 16.74
CA SER A 232 9.54 -2.23 16.48
C SER A 232 9.38 -3.64 17.06
N GLY A 233 10.40 -4.48 16.91
CA GLY A 233 10.44 -5.81 17.55
C GLY A 233 10.40 -5.71 19.08
N ARG A 234 11.11 -4.75 19.68
CA ARG A 234 11.05 -4.47 21.12
C ARG A 234 9.65 -4.02 21.55
N ILE A 235 9.05 -3.04 20.85
CA ILE A 235 7.70 -2.53 21.14
C ILE A 235 6.65 -3.64 21.02
N ALA A 236 6.74 -4.50 20.00
CA ALA A 236 5.79 -5.60 19.83
C ALA A 236 5.98 -6.70 20.89
N GLY A 237 7.23 -6.99 21.26
CA GLY A 237 7.60 -8.06 22.19
C GLY A 237 7.41 -7.72 23.67
N ASP A 238 7.51 -6.45 24.05
CA ASP A 238 7.48 -5.97 25.44
C ASP A 238 6.18 -5.20 25.72
N LEU A 239 5.33 -5.75 26.59
CA LEU A 239 4.00 -5.18 26.87
C LEU A 239 4.09 -3.85 27.63
N ASP A 240 5.07 -3.70 28.53
CA ASP A 240 5.24 -2.48 29.31
C ASP A 240 5.74 -1.35 28.41
N LEU A 241 6.69 -1.66 27.53
CA LEU A 241 7.15 -0.73 26.50
C LEU A 241 6.03 -0.34 25.53
N LEU A 242 5.22 -1.29 25.06
CA LEU A 242 4.07 -0.99 24.22
C LEU A 242 3.10 -0.03 24.91
N ASN A 243 2.80 -0.27 26.19
CA ASN A 243 1.90 0.57 26.96
C ASN A 243 2.48 1.99 27.19
N ALA A 244 3.78 2.10 27.46
CA ALA A 244 4.47 3.38 27.58
C ALA A 244 4.42 4.19 26.27
N VAL A 245 4.72 3.55 25.13
CA VAL A 245 4.64 4.20 23.81
C VAL A 245 3.20 4.59 23.47
N ARG A 246 2.22 3.75 23.80
CA ARG A 246 0.78 4.06 23.61
C ARG A 246 0.34 5.25 24.46
N ALA A 247 0.85 5.40 25.67
CA ALA A 247 0.48 6.52 26.54
C ALA A 247 0.89 7.88 25.95
N ILE A 248 2.02 7.94 25.24
CA ILE A 248 2.52 9.17 24.61
C ILE A 248 1.98 9.40 23.19
N PHE A 249 1.35 8.40 22.55
CA PHE A 249 0.69 8.52 21.24
C PHE A 249 -0.78 8.06 21.29
N PRO A 250 -1.66 8.79 22.01
CA PRO A 250 -3.05 8.38 22.22
C PRO A 250 -3.88 8.34 20.93
N ASP A 251 -3.50 9.12 19.92
CA ASP A 251 -4.26 9.24 18.66
C ASP A 251 -3.73 8.34 17.54
N ASP A 252 -2.61 7.61 17.73
CA ASP A 252 -2.04 6.75 16.70
C ASP A 252 -2.79 5.40 16.64
N PHE A 253 -3.62 5.24 15.61
CA PHE A 253 -4.40 4.03 15.38
C PHE A 253 -3.57 2.73 15.42
N TRP A 254 -2.35 2.75 14.86
CA TRP A 254 -1.54 1.54 14.73
C TRP A 254 -1.01 1.07 16.07
N LEU A 255 -0.61 2.02 16.93
CA LEU A 255 -0.19 1.73 18.30
C LEU A 255 -1.39 1.35 19.18
N GLN A 256 -2.53 2.02 19.02
CA GLN A 256 -3.70 1.80 19.88
C GLN A 256 -4.53 0.57 19.52
N THR A 257 -4.56 0.18 18.24
CA THR A 257 -5.45 -0.89 17.74
C THR A 257 -4.68 -1.97 16.99
N ALA A 258 -3.99 -1.64 15.89
CA ALA A 258 -3.45 -2.67 14.99
C ALA A 258 -2.39 -3.58 15.64
N LEU A 259 -1.45 -3.02 16.40
CA LEU A 259 -0.44 -3.79 17.12
C LEU A 259 -1.04 -4.64 18.25
N PRO A 260 -1.92 -4.10 19.12
CA PRO A 260 -2.69 -4.92 20.06
C PRO A 260 -3.47 -6.05 19.40
N ASP A 261 -4.14 -5.80 18.27
CA ASP A 261 -4.89 -6.83 17.53
C ASP A 261 -3.97 -7.93 16.98
N LEU A 262 -2.79 -7.56 16.46
CA LEU A 262 -1.77 -8.53 16.04
C LEU A 262 -1.33 -9.42 17.21
N LYS A 263 -1.04 -8.81 18.37
CA LYS A 263 -0.61 -9.54 19.58
C LYS A 263 -1.71 -10.45 20.12
N LYS A 264 -2.95 -9.94 20.19
CA LYS A 264 -4.12 -10.72 20.58
C LYS A 264 -4.30 -11.92 19.66
N TRP A 265 -4.23 -11.72 18.35
CA TRP A 265 -4.32 -12.79 17.38
C TRP A 265 -3.21 -13.86 17.55
N GLN A 266 -1.98 -13.45 17.87
CA GLN A 266 -0.91 -14.41 18.19
C GLN A 266 -1.19 -15.23 19.46
N ILE A 267 -1.79 -14.61 20.49
CA ILE A 267 -2.18 -15.27 21.75
C ILE A 267 -3.37 -16.22 21.52
N ASP A 268 -4.34 -15.81 20.72
CA ASP A 268 -5.57 -16.54 20.38
C ASP A 268 -5.33 -17.65 19.34
N GLN A 269 -4.15 -18.29 19.38
CA GLN A 269 -3.73 -19.39 18.50
C GLN A 269 -3.83 -19.09 17.00
N ARG A 270 -3.83 -17.81 16.63
CA ARG A 270 -3.93 -17.32 15.26
C ARG A 270 -5.19 -17.83 14.54
N SER A 271 -6.34 -17.72 15.21
CA SER A 271 -7.65 -18.11 14.65
C SER A 271 -8.03 -17.26 13.43
N LEU A 272 -8.80 -17.86 12.50
CA LEU A 272 -9.46 -17.13 11.42
C LEU A 272 -10.77 -16.55 11.93
N PRO A 273 -11.09 -15.27 11.66
CA PRO A 273 -12.42 -14.76 11.92
C PRO A 273 -13.42 -15.35 10.92
N GLU A 274 -14.63 -15.64 11.39
CA GLU A 274 -15.76 -16.02 10.53
C GLU A 274 -16.27 -14.79 9.76
N THR A 275 -16.68 -13.77 10.51
CA THR A 275 -17.24 -12.51 9.99
C THR A 275 -16.61 -11.32 10.70
N LEU A 276 -16.34 -10.24 9.97
CA LEU A 276 -16.02 -8.91 10.50
C LEU A 276 -16.63 -7.81 9.64
N SER A 277 -16.71 -6.58 10.18
CA SER A 277 -17.14 -5.40 9.44
C SER A 277 -16.11 -4.29 9.62
N ILE A 278 -15.78 -3.59 8.53
CA ILE A 278 -14.88 -2.43 8.53
C ILE A 278 -15.62 -1.18 8.07
N GLY A 279 -15.77 -0.22 8.98
CA GLY A 279 -16.56 0.99 8.78
C GLY A 279 -15.82 2.10 8.02
N PRO A 280 -16.52 3.22 7.74
CA PRO A 280 -15.92 4.40 7.10
C PRO A 280 -14.72 5.02 7.86
N ASP A 281 -14.58 4.72 9.15
CA ASP A 281 -13.43 5.07 9.99
C ASP A 281 -12.12 4.42 9.49
N ARG A 282 -12.19 3.46 8.57
CA ARG A 282 -11.06 2.82 7.88
C ARG A 282 -10.88 3.28 6.42
N ASP A 283 -11.60 4.30 5.97
CA ASP A 283 -11.50 4.77 4.58
C ASP A 283 -10.14 5.39 4.23
N TYR A 284 -9.35 5.80 5.22
CA TYR A 284 -7.96 6.22 5.00
C TYR A 284 -7.11 5.10 4.37
N LEU A 285 -7.47 3.82 4.58
CA LEU A 285 -6.80 2.66 3.97
C LEU A 285 -6.96 2.56 2.47
N GLN A 286 -7.81 3.38 1.86
CA GLN A 286 -7.93 3.43 0.40
C GLN A 286 -6.70 4.06 -0.25
N ARG A 287 -5.92 4.81 0.51
CA ARG A 287 -4.77 5.56 0.04
C ARG A 287 -3.51 4.97 0.64
N THR A 288 -2.47 4.88 -0.17
CA THR A 288 -1.11 4.48 0.21
C THR A 288 -0.29 5.64 0.76
N GLY A 289 -0.97 6.73 1.08
CA GLY A 289 -0.41 8.06 1.01
C GLY A 289 0.08 8.46 -0.42
N GLN A 290 0.40 9.75 -0.65
CA GLN A 290 1.42 10.17 -1.61
C GLN A 290 2.59 9.18 -1.60
N ASN A 291 2.94 8.67 -2.79
CA ASN A 291 4.21 8.01 -3.03
C ASN A 291 4.49 6.69 -2.26
N SER A 292 3.47 6.01 -1.72
CA SER A 292 3.61 4.70 -1.06
C SER A 292 4.37 4.77 0.28
N HIS A 293 3.98 5.71 1.14
CA HIS A 293 4.79 6.08 2.30
C HIS A 293 4.08 5.76 3.63
N PRO A 294 4.83 5.23 4.63
CA PRO A 294 4.33 5.06 6.00
C PRO A 294 3.71 6.35 6.54
N THR A 295 2.54 6.23 7.17
CA THR A 295 1.76 7.40 7.58
C THR A 295 2.04 7.85 9.02
N SER A 296 2.76 7.05 9.82
CA SER A 296 3.16 7.38 11.20
C SER A 296 4.28 6.44 11.72
N LEU A 297 4.81 6.74 12.91
CA LEU A 297 5.69 5.84 13.66
C LEU A 297 5.00 4.52 13.98
N GLY A 298 3.74 4.57 14.44
CA GLY A 298 2.95 3.40 14.73
C GLY A 298 2.77 2.50 13.51
N PHE A 299 2.59 3.08 12.33
CA PHE A 299 2.54 2.34 11.07
C PHE A 299 3.83 1.53 10.85
N LEU A 300 4.99 2.16 11.01
CA LEU A 300 6.29 1.48 10.86
C LEU A 300 6.46 0.36 11.88
N CYS A 301 6.08 0.62 13.13
CA CYS A 301 6.13 -0.39 14.19
C CYS A 301 5.23 -1.58 13.86
N ASN A 302 4.00 -1.32 13.42
CA ASN A 302 3.08 -2.35 12.96
C ASN A 302 3.66 -3.12 11.77
N PHE A 303 4.16 -2.44 10.74
CA PHE A 303 4.71 -3.11 9.57
C PHE A 303 5.92 -3.99 9.89
N ALA A 304 6.86 -3.50 10.70
CA ALA A 304 8.01 -4.27 11.15
C ALA A 304 7.60 -5.46 12.04
N ALA A 305 6.65 -5.29 12.96
CA ALA A 305 6.12 -6.39 13.76
C ALA A 305 5.45 -7.47 12.89
N ARG A 306 4.62 -7.05 11.91
CA ARG A 306 3.99 -7.95 10.93
C ARG A 306 5.03 -8.68 10.08
N SER A 307 6.15 -8.04 9.75
CA SER A 307 7.22 -8.63 8.93
C SER A 307 7.92 -9.83 9.58
N GLN A 308 7.82 -9.95 10.91
CA GLN A 308 8.40 -11.03 11.72
C GLN A 308 7.46 -12.23 11.90
N ILE A 309 6.24 -12.17 11.34
CA ILE A 309 5.29 -13.27 11.44
C ILE A 309 5.65 -14.36 10.43
N GLU A 310 6.06 -15.51 10.95
CA GLU A 310 6.22 -16.71 10.13
C GLU A 310 4.86 -17.34 9.80
N PRO A 311 4.55 -17.57 8.51
CA PRO A 311 3.29 -18.18 8.09
C PRO A 311 3.23 -19.68 8.43
N ARG A 312 2.03 -20.20 8.70
CA ARG A 312 1.79 -21.64 8.95
C ARG A 312 1.07 -22.34 7.79
N LYS A 313 0.44 -21.55 6.93
CA LYS A 313 -0.35 -21.99 5.78
C LYS A 313 0.33 -21.54 4.49
N ASN A 314 0.01 -22.19 3.39
CA ASN A 314 0.62 -21.98 2.10
C ASN A 314 0.04 -20.75 1.36
N ALA A 315 -1.26 -20.73 1.05
CA ALA A 315 -1.82 -19.65 0.22
C ALA A 315 -3.28 -19.32 0.50
N CYS A 316 -3.60 -18.01 0.50
CA CYS A 316 -4.97 -17.50 0.53
C CYS A 316 -5.28 -16.60 -0.68
N VAL A 317 -6.56 -16.33 -0.89
CA VAL A 317 -7.04 -15.32 -1.83
C VAL A 317 -7.70 -14.18 -1.07
N VAL A 318 -7.46 -12.94 -1.50
CA VAL A 318 -8.12 -11.72 -1.03
C VAL A 318 -8.89 -11.13 -2.21
N THR A 319 -10.20 -11.02 -2.10
CA THR A 319 -11.06 -10.55 -3.19
C THR A 319 -12.14 -9.59 -2.70
N THR A 320 -12.70 -8.84 -3.64
CA THR A 320 -13.84 -7.95 -3.41
C THR A 320 -15.06 -8.40 -4.20
N ALA A 321 -16.22 -8.42 -3.56
CA ALA A 321 -17.49 -8.77 -4.16
C ALA A 321 -18.36 -7.53 -4.39
N ARG A 322 -18.85 -7.38 -5.62
CA ARG A 322 -19.94 -6.48 -5.99
C ARG A 322 -20.77 -7.17 -7.06
N ASN A 323 -21.95 -7.66 -6.70
CA ASN A 323 -23.01 -8.13 -7.58
C ASN A 323 -22.56 -9.13 -8.68
N GLU A 324 -21.81 -10.15 -8.27
CA GLU A 324 -21.33 -11.26 -9.13
C GLU A 324 -21.75 -12.62 -8.52
N GLY A 325 -22.88 -12.65 -7.79
CA GLY A 325 -23.30 -13.77 -6.95
C GLY A 325 -23.38 -15.10 -7.69
N VAL A 326 -23.85 -15.08 -8.94
CA VAL A 326 -23.96 -16.26 -9.81
C VAL A 326 -22.63 -16.96 -10.10
N TYR A 327 -21.48 -16.30 -9.90
CA TYR A 327 -20.15 -16.87 -10.14
C TYR A 327 -19.39 -17.27 -8.88
N ILE A 328 -19.86 -16.85 -7.68
CA ILE A 328 -19.12 -17.03 -6.42
C ILE A 328 -18.77 -18.50 -6.17
N LEU A 329 -19.72 -19.43 -6.36
CA LEU A 329 -19.48 -20.85 -6.07
C LEU A 329 -18.49 -21.50 -7.04
N GLU A 330 -18.55 -21.17 -8.34
CA GLU A 330 -17.56 -21.63 -9.32
C GLU A 330 -16.17 -21.09 -8.98
N TRP A 331 -16.09 -19.80 -8.64
CA TRP A 331 -14.85 -19.12 -8.33
C TRP A 331 -14.19 -19.70 -7.05
N ILE A 332 -14.96 -19.92 -5.98
CA ILE A 332 -14.47 -20.58 -4.76
C ILE A 332 -13.97 -21.98 -5.07
N ALA A 333 -14.76 -22.76 -5.82
CA ALA A 333 -14.41 -24.13 -6.20
C ALA A 333 -13.10 -24.19 -7.00
N HIS A 334 -12.86 -23.21 -7.87
CA HIS A 334 -11.61 -23.06 -8.63
C HIS A 334 -10.38 -22.88 -7.73
N TYR A 335 -10.39 -21.87 -6.86
CA TYR A 335 -9.25 -21.61 -5.97
C TYR A 335 -9.01 -22.73 -4.96
N GLN A 336 -10.08 -23.34 -4.43
CA GLN A 336 -9.96 -24.53 -3.58
C GLN A 336 -9.40 -25.74 -4.33
N ALA A 337 -9.76 -25.92 -5.60
CA ALA A 337 -9.22 -27.01 -6.38
C ALA A 337 -7.72 -26.79 -6.64
N LEU A 338 -7.28 -25.55 -6.90
CA LEU A 338 -5.87 -25.19 -7.12
C LEU A 338 -4.97 -25.39 -5.90
N GLY A 339 -5.56 -25.44 -4.71
CA GLY A 339 -4.86 -25.64 -3.45
C GLY A 339 -4.70 -24.37 -2.62
N PHE A 340 -5.49 -23.32 -2.88
CA PHE A 340 -5.64 -22.24 -1.90
C PHE A 340 -6.45 -22.75 -0.71
N GLU A 341 -5.98 -22.43 0.48
CA GLU A 341 -6.51 -22.96 1.73
C GLU A 341 -7.61 -22.09 2.33
N HIS A 342 -7.65 -20.80 1.97
CA HIS A 342 -8.67 -19.89 2.49
C HIS A 342 -8.90 -18.69 1.58
N ILE A 343 -10.07 -18.06 1.74
CA ILE A 343 -10.48 -16.90 0.96
C ILE A 343 -11.04 -15.83 1.90
N PHE A 344 -10.55 -14.61 1.73
CA PHE A 344 -11.04 -13.40 2.39
C PHE A 344 -11.91 -12.60 1.42
N PHE A 345 -13.21 -12.53 1.70
CA PHE A 345 -14.21 -11.86 0.87
C PHE A 345 -14.60 -10.50 1.45
N TYR A 346 -14.26 -9.42 0.74
CA TYR A 346 -14.69 -8.08 1.09
C TYR A 346 -15.96 -7.71 0.32
N SER A 347 -17.07 -7.62 1.02
CA SER A 347 -18.40 -7.37 0.48
C SER A 347 -18.66 -5.88 0.31
N ASN A 348 -19.06 -5.44 -0.88
CA ASN A 348 -19.26 -4.03 -1.19
C ASN A 348 -20.74 -3.75 -1.53
N ASN A 349 -21.61 -3.81 -0.51
CA ASN A 349 -23.04 -3.46 -0.59
C ASN A 349 -23.87 -4.29 -1.60
N ASN A 350 -23.67 -5.61 -1.68
CA ASN A 350 -24.33 -6.38 -2.74
C ASN A 350 -25.87 -6.39 -2.60
N ASP A 351 -26.56 -6.35 -3.73
CA ASP A 351 -28.03 -6.37 -3.82
C ASP A 351 -28.57 -7.51 -4.71
N ASP A 352 -27.70 -8.41 -5.17
CA ASP A 352 -28.02 -9.56 -6.03
C ASP A 352 -28.14 -10.90 -5.26
N GLY A 353 -28.26 -10.83 -3.93
CA GLY A 353 -28.29 -11.99 -3.03
C GLY A 353 -26.91 -12.49 -2.59
N SER A 354 -25.80 -11.94 -3.10
CA SER A 354 -24.43 -12.33 -2.70
C SER A 354 -24.19 -12.22 -1.20
N GLU A 355 -24.74 -11.20 -0.53
CA GLU A 355 -24.59 -11.01 0.93
C GLU A 355 -25.02 -12.25 1.72
N GLN A 356 -26.18 -12.81 1.37
CA GLN A 356 -26.74 -13.97 2.07
C GLN A 356 -25.87 -15.21 1.83
N LEU A 357 -25.41 -15.39 0.59
CA LEU A 357 -24.53 -16.51 0.23
C LEU A 357 -23.19 -16.43 0.98
N LEU A 358 -22.56 -15.26 1.00
CA LEU A 358 -21.27 -15.05 1.67
C LEU A 358 -21.37 -15.29 3.18
N LYS A 359 -22.45 -14.84 3.83
CA LYS A 359 -22.67 -15.09 5.27
C LYS A 359 -22.81 -16.58 5.59
N VAL A 360 -23.52 -17.34 4.74
CA VAL A 360 -23.65 -18.79 4.93
C VAL A 360 -22.32 -19.49 4.67
N LEU A 361 -21.59 -19.13 3.61
CA LEU A 361 -20.26 -19.67 3.34
C LEU A 361 -19.29 -19.41 4.51
N ALA A 362 -19.35 -18.24 5.13
CA ALA A 362 -18.55 -17.92 6.31
C ALA A 362 -18.91 -18.81 7.50
N LYS A 363 -20.20 -18.97 7.80
CA LYS A 363 -20.70 -19.85 8.87
C LYS A 363 -20.26 -21.31 8.72
N GLU A 364 -20.15 -21.79 7.48
CA GLU A 364 -19.63 -23.12 7.15
C GLU A 364 -18.09 -23.20 7.20
N GLY A 365 -17.39 -22.11 7.56
CA GLY A 365 -15.93 -22.05 7.65
C GLY A 365 -15.21 -22.06 6.31
N ILE A 366 -15.92 -21.84 5.20
CA ILE A 366 -15.39 -21.94 3.83
C ILE A 366 -14.61 -20.69 3.45
N ILE A 367 -15.04 -19.54 3.98
CA ILE A 367 -14.44 -18.22 3.74
C ILE A 367 -14.41 -17.42 5.04
N THR A 368 -13.67 -16.31 5.05
CA THR A 368 -13.93 -15.21 5.96
C THR A 368 -14.72 -14.15 5.21
N TYR A 369 -15.85 -13.73 5.78
CA TYR A 369 -16.66 -12.63 5.24
C TYR A 369 -16.31 -11.31 5.94
N ILE A 370 -16.01 -10.29 5.15
CA ILE A 370 -15.70 -8.94 5.60
C ILE A 370 -16.70 -7.99 4.97
N ASP A 371 -17.58 -7.41 5.79
CA ASP A 371 -18.47 -6.34 5.38
C ASP A 371 -17.69 -5.02 5.23
N ASN A 372 -17.48 -4.57 3.99
CA ASN A 372 -16.60 -3.43 3.67
C ASN A 372 -17.44 -2.17 3.44
N VAL A 373 -17.86 -1.55 4.55
CA VAL A 373 -18.74 -0.38 4.55
C VAL A 373 -17.95 0.88 4.20
N LEU A 374 -18.28 1.52 3.09
CA LEU A 374 -17.62 2.75 2.62
C LEU A 374 -18.37 4.02 2.98
N GLY A 375 -17.63 5.08 3.30
CA GLY A 375 -18.10 6.46 3.23
C GLY A 375 -18.12 7.01 1.80
N ALA A 376 -18.59 8.25 1.64
CA ALA A 376 -18.71 8.90 0.35
C ALA A 376 -17.34 9.09 -0.33
N GLY A 377 -17.27 8.87 -1.65
CA GLY A 377 -16.08 9.17 -2.46
C GLY A 377 -14.99 8.08 -2.46
N GLY A 378 -15.21 6.93 -1.81
CA GLY A 378 -14.17 5.95 -1.57
C GLY A 378 -14.05 4.77 -2.55
N SER A 379 -12.83 4.23 -2.72
CA SER A 379 -12.52 3.00 -3.48
C SER A 379 -12.62 1.75 -2.59
N ALA A 380 -13.61 0.90 -2.84
CA ALA A 380 -13.85 -0.31 -2.06
C ALA A 380 -12.67 -1.28 -2.09
N GLN A 381 -12.10 -1.43 -3.28
CA GLN A 381 -10.99 -2.34 -3.52
C GLN A 381 -9.70 -1.87 -2.87
N SER A 382 -9.37 -0.58 -3.00
CA SER A 382 -8.16 -0.05 -2.37
C SER A 382 -8.27 -0.14 -0.83
N LYS A 383 -9.46 0.09 -0.25
CA LYS A 383 -9.70 -0.12 1.18
C LYS A 383 -9.47 -1.57 1.60
N ALA A 384 -10.06 -2.52 0.86
CA ALA A 384 -9.97 -3.94 1.15
C ALA A 384 -8.52 -4.43 1.16
N PHE A 385 -7.75 -4.07 0.14
CA PHE A 385 -6.34 -4.47 0.02
C PHE A 385 -5.45 -3.77 1.05
N GLY A 386 -5.72 -2.50 1.34
CA GLY A 386 -5.10 -1.78 2.46
C GLY A 386 -5.33 -2.50 3.79
N HIS A 387 -6.59 -2.82 4.11
CA HIS A 387 -6.94 -3.57 5.32
C HIS A 387 -6.26 -4.94 5.37
N ALA A 388 -6.32 -5.71 4.29
CA ALA A 388 -5.77 -7.07 4.23
C ALA A 388 -4.25 -7.09 4.51
N LEU A 389 -3.50 -6.15 3.95
CA LEU A 389 -2.04 -6.15 4.00
C LEU A 389 -1.48 -5.39 5.21
N SER A 390 -2.16 -4.36 5.72
CA SER A 390 -1.66 -3.56 6.85
C SER A 390 -2.29 -3.88 8.20
N GLN A 391 -3.56 -4.32 8.27
CA GLN A 391 -4.29 -4.46 9.53
C GLN A 391 -4.65 -5.90 9.85
N ALA A 392 -5.18 -6.64 8.89
CA ALA A 392 -5.64 -8.02 9.11
C ALA A 392 -4.48 -8.94 9.50
N PRO A 393 -4.36 -9.38 10.76
CA PRO A 393 -3.23 -10.23 11.18
C PRO A 393 -3.40 -11.67 10.65
N TYR A 394 -4.63 -12.12 10.48
CA TYR A 394 -4.96 -13.46 10.00
C TYR A 394 -4.53 -13.76 8.55
N VAL A 395 -4.30 -12.73 7.71
CA VAL A 395 -3.73 -12.90 6.37
C VAL A 395 -2.25 -13.30 6.46
N LEU A 396 -1.54 -12.90 7.52
CA LEU A 396 -0.12 -13.21 7.73
C LEU A 396 0.11 -14.70 8.05
N ASP A 397 -0.93 -15.47 8.34
CA ASP A 397 -0.80 -16.91 8.54
C ASP A 397 -0.51 -17.66 7.23
N PHE A 398 -0.68 -17.00 6.09
CA PHE A 398 -0.46 -17.57 4.76
C PHE A 398 0.84 -17.03 4.16
N ARG A 399 1.65 -17.95 3.63
CA ARG A 399 2.92 -17.66 2.95
C ARG A 399 2.70 -16.76 1.73
N TRP A 400 1.59 -16.96 1.01
CA TRP A 400 1.21 -16.18 -0.16
C TRP A 400 -0.25 -15.71 -0.11
N ALA A 401 -0.51 -14.49 -0.58
CA ALA A 401 -1.85 -13.98 -0.83
C ALA A 401 -2.00 -13.55 -2.30
N LEU A 402 -3.04 -14.05 -2.97
CA LEU A 402 -3.45 -13.56 -4.29
C LEU A 402 -4.47 -12.44 -4.10
N LEU A 403 -4.22 -11.28 -4.70
CA LEU A 403 -5.19 -10.19 -4.77
C LEU A 403 -5.82 -10.19 -6.16
N CYS A 404 -7.08 -10.58 -6.27
CA CYS A 404 -7.76 -10.72 -7.56
C CYS A 404 -9.28 -10.49 -7.47
N ASP A 405 -9.89 -10.29 -8.63
CA ASP A 405 -11.31 -9.99 -8.82
C ASP A 405 -12.14 -11.27 -9.04
N LEU A 406 -13.47 -11.17 -8.88
CA LEU A 406 -14.39 -12.32 -9.02
C LEU A 406 -14.57 -12.84 -10.45
N ASP A 407 -14.02 -12.13 -11.44
CA ASP A 407 -13.97 -12.56 -12.85
C ASP A 407 -12.57 -12.98 -13.29
N GLU A 408 -11.67 -13.21 -12.33
CA GLU A 408 -10.28 -13.60 -12.56
C GLU A 408 -9.96 -14.98 -11.99
N PHE A 409 -9.40 -15.84 -12.85
CA PHE A 409 -9.11 -17.24 -12.56
C PHE A 409 -7.63 -17.51 -12.82
N LEU A 410 -6.86 -17.76 -11.76
CA LEU A 410 -5.47 -18.21 -11.89
C LEU A 410 -5.43 -19.59 -12.55
N VAL A 411 -4.57 -19.78 -13.53
CA VAL A 411 -4.36 -21.07 -14.20
C VAL A 411 -2.87 -21.39 -14.18
N LEU A 412 -2.55 -22.66 -13.93
CA LEU A 412 -1.19 -23.19 -13.91
C LEU A 412 -0.98 -24.19 -15.05
N ASP A 413 0.22 -24.22 -15.63
CA ASP A 413 0.62 -25.27 -16.56
C ASP A 413 0.78 -26.59 -15.81
N ARG A 414 -0.20 -27.47 -16.00
CA ARG A 414 -0.30 -28.77 -15.34
C ARG A 414 0.76 -29.76 -15.77
N LYS A 415 1.45 -29.53 -16.89
CA LYS A 415 2.60 -30.35 -17.30
C LYS A 415 3.81 -30.09 -16.40
N CYS A 416 3.83 -28.94 -15.73
CA CYS A 416 4.91 -28.51 -14.86
C CYS A 416 4.53 -28.55 -13.38
N PHE A 417 3.27 -28.23 -13.05
CA PHE A 417 2.85 -28.06 -11.65
C PHE A 417 1.57 -28.82 -11.30
N SER A 418 1.61 -29.55 -10.20
CA SER A 418 0.48 -30.31 -9.66
C SER A 418 -0.55 -29.44 -8.91
N GLY A 419 -0.19 -28.22 -8.51
CA GLY A 419 -1.04 -27.25 -7.82
C GLY A 419 -0.23 -26.06 -7.30
N MET A 420 -0.86 -25.23 -6.47
CA MET A 420 -0.21 -24.02 -5.94
C MET A 420 1.01 -24.30 -5.09
N GLN A 421 1.02 -25.35 -4.27
CA GLN A 421 2.17 -25.69 -3.44
C GLN A 421 3.45 -25.90 -4.27
N ASP A 422 3.36 -26.77 -5.26
CA ASP A 422 4.45 -27.10 -6.19
C ASP A 422 4.94 -25.87 -6.97
N TYR A 423 4.00 -25.06 -7.49
CA TYR A 423 4.34 -23.81 -8.17
C TYR A 423 5.07 -22.80 -7.27
N LEU A 424 4.62 -22.66 -6.02
CA LEU A 424 5.21 -21.72 -5.07
C LEU A 424 6.58 -22.18 -4.60
N GLU A 425 6.76 -23.47 -4.31
CA GLU A 425 8.07 -24.07 -3.99
C GLU A 425 9.07 -23.86 -5.12
N TRP A 426 8.64 -24.04 -6.37
CA TRP A 426 9.48 -23.78 -7.54
C TRP A 426 9.85 -22.29 -7.70
N GLN A 427 8.90 -21.37 -7.54
CA GLN A 427 9.17 -19.92 -7.58
C GLN A 427 10.15 -19.47 -6.48
N GLU A 428 10.14 -20.14 -5.34
CA GLU A 428 11.00 -19.86 -4.20
C GLU A 428 12.35 -20.60 -4.22
N ALA A 429 12.63 -21.37 -5.28
CA ALA A 429 14.00 -21.82 -5.57
C ALA A 429 15.00 -20.66 -5.68
N PHE A 430 14.48 -19.44 -5.88
CA PHE A 430 15.21 -18.19 -5.73
C PHE A 430 14.45 -17.22 -4.81
N PRO A 431 15.11 -16.19 -4.26
CA PRO A 431 14.43 -15.14 -3.51
C PRO A 431 13.30 -14.52 -4.33
N THR A 432 12.10 -14.54 -3.74
CA THR A 432 10.84 -14.07 -4.34
C THR A 432 9.91 -13.58 -3.22
N ASP A 433 9.46 -12.34 -3.32
CA ASP A 433 8.48 -11.68 -2.44
C ASP A 433 7.15 -11.41 -3.18
N LEU A 434 7.21 -11.29 -4.51
CA LEU A 434 6.08 -11.00 -5.39
C LEU A 434 6.22 -11.75 -6.70
N ILE A 435 5.13 -12.36 -7.15
CA ILE A 435 4.99 -12.96 -8.48
C ILE A 435 3.94 -12.16 -9.25
N ALA A 436 4.36 -11.51 -10.34
CA ALA A 436 3.48 -10.82 -11.26
C ALA A 436 2.93 -11.83 -12.26
N ILE A 437 1.60 -11.91 -12.35
CA ILE A 437 0.88 -12.90 -13.16
C ILE A 437 0.11 -12.14 -14.24
N ASN A 438 0.44 -12.40 -15.51
CA ASN A 438 -0.17 -11.74 -16.66
C ASN A 438 -1.66 -12.05 -16.78
N TRP A 439 -2.44 -11.02 -17.08
CA TRP A 439 -3.81 -11.16 -17.53
C TRP A 439 -3.87 -11.80 -18.90
N VAL A 440 -4.84 -12.70 -19.04
CA VAL A 440 -5.24 -13.28 -20.31
C VAL A 440 -6.74 -13.03 -20.46
N GLU A 441 -7.09 -12.03 -21.27
CA GLU A 441 -8.51 -11.71 -21.50
C GLU A 441 -9.20 -12.81 -22.30
N PHE A 442 -10.45 -13.10 -21.93
CA PHE A 442 -11.35 -13.93 -22.70
C PHE A 442 -12.47 -13.08 -23.29
N GLY A 443 -12.76 -13.30 -24.58
CA GLY A 443 -13.81 -12.57 -25.27
C GLY A 443 -15.17 -13.28 -25.20
N PRO A 444 -16.20 -12.71 -25.83
CA PRO A 444 -17.58 -13.19 -25.70
C PRO A 444 -17.89 -14.54 -26.35
N ASN A 445 -17.00 -15.04 -27.23
CA ASN A 445 -17.15 -16.32 -27.91
C ASN A 445 -18.51 -16.53 -28.60
N GLY A 446 -19.07 -15.46 -29.18
CA GLY A 446 -20.37 -15.50 -29.86
C GLY A 446 -21.57 -15.73 -28.93
N GLN A 447 -21.41 -15.59 -27.61
CA GLN A 447 -22.52 -15.71 -26.67
C GLN A 447 -23.18 -14.36 -26.45
N SER A 448 -24.47 -14.26 -26.75
CA SER A 448 -25.27 -13.07 -26.46
C SER A 448 -26.06 -13.18 -25.17
N ARG A 449 -26.34 -14.42 -24.73
CA ARG A 449 -27.25 -14.69 -23.60
C ARG A 449 -26.53 -15.42 -22.47
N TRP A 450 -26.92 -15.08 -21.24
CA TRP A 450 -26.47 -15.82 -20.08
C TRP A 450 -27.02 -17.25 -20.09
N ASN A 451 -26.22 -18.18 -19.57
CA ASN A 451 -26.65 -19.51 -19.19
C ASN A 451 -25.83 -19.96 -17.98
N ASN A 452 -26.38 -20.88 -17.18
CA ASN A 452 -25.82 -21.30 -15.89
C ASN A 452 -24.66 -22.31 -15.99
N ARG A 453 -24.07 -22.49 -17.18
CA ARG A 453 -22.85 -23.29 -17.33
C ARG A 453 -21.64 -22.50 -16.79
N PRO A 454 -20.59 -23.19 -16.32
CA PRO A 454 -19.38 -22.53 -15.82
C PRO A 454 -18.73 -21.59 -16.85
N LEU A 455 -18.15 -20.49 -16.39
CA LEU A 455 -17.47 -19.50 -17.24
C LEU A 455 -16.37 -20.14 -18.07
N MET A 456 -15.56 -21.00 -17.46
CA MET A 456 -14.41 -21.62 -18.12
C MET A 456 -14.80 -22.60 -19.25
N GLU A 457 -16.05 -23.10 -19.25
CA GLU A 457 -16.59 -23.90 -20.35
C GLU A 457 -17.20 -23.06 -21.46
N ARG A 458 -17.80 -21.92 -21.07
CA ARG A 458 -18.50 -21.03 -21.99
C ARG A 458 -17.51 -20.20 -22.81
N PHE A 459 -16.46 -19.71 -22.18
CA PHE A 459 -15.53 -18.75 -22.77
C PHE A 459 -14.14 -19.38 -22.90
N GLN A 460 -13.97 -20.16 -23.97
CA GLN A 460 -12.76 -20.95 -24.24
C GLN A 460 -11.80 -20.31 -25.26
N LYS A 461 -12.03 -19.06 -25.67
CA LYS A 461 -11.22 -18.42 -26.71
C LYS A 461 -10.85 -17.01 -26.32
N ARG A 462 -9.67 -16.60 -26.75
CA ARG A 462 -9.06 -15.32 -26.42
C ARG A 462 -8.48 -14.59 -27.64
N PRO A 463 -8.40 -13.25 -27.60
CA PRO A 463 -7.58 -12.49 -28.56
C PRO A 463 -6.11 -12.96 -28.52
N ALA A 464 -5.41 -12.79 -29.65
CA ALA A 464 -4.03 -13.26 -29.81
C ALA A 464 -3.01 -12.41 -29.02
N GLU A 465 -3.31 -11.13 -28.82
CA GLU A 465 -2.45 -10.19 -28.10
C GLU A 465 -2.75 -10.26 -26.60
N ALA A 466 -1.70 -10.50 -25.81
CA ALA A 466 -1.77 -10.41 -24.35
C ALA A 466 -1.88 -8.95 -23.91
N LEU A 467 -2.65 -8.69 -22.86
CA LEU A 467 -2.67 -7.37 -22.26
C LEU A 467 -1.40 -7.14 -21.43
N PRO A 468 -0.85 -5.92 -21.47
CA PRO A 468 0.23 -5.51 -20.58
C PRO A 468 -0.35 -5.17 -19.20
N ALA A 469 -0.95 -6.16 -18.55
CA ALA A 469 -1.57 -6.02 -17.24
C ALA A 469 -1.34 -7.29 -16.43
N VAL A 470 -1.22 -7.12 -15.11
CA VAL A 470 -0.92 -8.20 -14.18
C VAL A 470 -1.79 -8.09 -12.92
N LYS A 471 -1.97 -9.21 -12.25
CA LYS A 471 -2.23 -9.25 -10.80
C LYS A 471 -1.02 -9.82 -10.09
N SER A 472 -1.00 -9.69 -8.77
CA SER A 472 0.15 -10.08 -7.98
C SER A 472 -0.24 -11.13 -6.94
N LEU A 473 0.59 -12.17 -6.86
CA LEU A 473 0.71 -13.03 -5.70
C LEU A 473 1.83 -12.46 -4.83
N VAL A 474 1.57 -12.22 -3.55
CA VAL A 474 2.51 -11.52 -2.65
C VAL A 474 2.73 -12.28 -1.35
N LYS A 475 3.91 -12.10 -0.75
CA LYS A 475 4.14 -12.41 0.66
C LYS A 475 3.51 -11.34 1.54
N PRO A 476 2.42 -11.63 2.28
CA PRO A 476 1.64 -10.58 2.96
C PRO A 476 2.45 -9.72 3.92
N HIS A 477 3.41 -10.32 4.63
CA HIS A 477 4.28 -9.65 5.59
C HIS A 477 5.31 -8.68 4.97
N ARG A 478 5.38 -8.59 3.63
CA ARG A 478 6.33 -7.75 2.89
C ARG A 478 5.68 -6.49 2.27
N PHE A 479 4.35 -6.42 2.27
CA PHE A 479 3.56 -5.34 1.67
C PHE A 479 2.57 -4.81 2.69
N PHE A 480 2.19 -3.54 2.55
CA PHE A 480 1.21 -2.92 3.47
C PHE A 480 -0.07 -2.47 2.77
N HIS A 481 -0.08 -2.46 1.44
CA HIS A 481 -1.24 -2.09 0.65
C HIS A 481 -1.12 -2.69 -0.76
N SER A 482 -2.18 -2.65 -1.55
CA SER A 482 -2.14 -2.89 -2.98
C SER A 482 -3.15 -2.01 -3.71
N GLN A 483 -2.73 -1.40 -4.81
CA GLN A 483 -3.64 -0.97 -5.86
C GLN A 483 -4.07 -2.18 -6.71
N PRO A 484 -5.07 -2.05 -7.60
CA PRO A 484 -5.65 -3.18 -8.33
C PRO A 484 -4.63 -4.07 -9.05
N HIS A 485 -3.50 -3.53 -9.49
CA HIS A 485 -2.44 -4.25 -10.22
C HIS A 485 -1.07 -4.20 -9.54
N PHE A 486 -0.93 -3.44 -8.45
CA PHE A 486 0.37 -3.07 -7.91
C PHE A 486 0.35 -3.12 -6.37
N PRO A 487 1.03 -4.12 -5.78
CA PRO A 487 1.31 -4.16 -4.35
C PRO A 487 2.28 -3.07 -3.94
N VAL A 488 2.01 -2.48 -2.79
CA VAL A 488 2.69 -1.31 -2.28
C VAL A 488 3.63 -1.73 -1.16
N VAL A 489 4.90 -1.38 -1.33
CA VAL A 489 5.96 -1.63 -0.36
C VAL A 489 6.60 -0.31 0.05
N GLU A 490 7.22 -0.34 1.22
CA GLU A 490 8.03 0.73 1.76
C GLU A 490 9.26 0.93 0.87
N ARG A 491 9.51 2.18 0.42
CA ARG A 491 10.49 2.48 -0.65
C ARG A 491 11.91 2.03 -0.36
N ASN A 492 12.30 1.97 0.91
CA ASN A 492 13.65 1.64 1.33
C ASN A 492 13.83 0.15 1.62
N ARG A 493 12.76 -0.66 1.51
CA ARG A 493 12.87 -2.12 1.53
C ARG A 493 13.09 -2.68 0.13
N THR A 494 14.15 -3.47 -0.01
CA THR A 494 14.37 -4.28 -1.21
C THR A 494 13.33 -5.39 -1.28
N ILE A 495 12.70 -5.57 -2.44
CA ILE A 495 11.81 -6.70 -2.72
C ILE A 495 12.27 -7.49 -3.94
N TRP A 496 12.12 -8.80 -3.89
CA TRP A 496 12.38 -9.70 -5.00
C TRP A 496 11.11 -9.95 -5.81
N ARG A 497 11.10 -9.47 -7.05
CA ARG A 497 9.96 -9.58 -7.96
C ARG A 497 10.26 -10.55 -9.09
N ARG A 498 9.32 -11.43 -9.39
CA ARG A 498 9.40 -12.36 -10.53
C ARG A 498 8.14 -12.34 -11.38
N ASP A 499 8.27 -12.74 -12.63
CA ASP A 499 7.12 -13.06 -13.48
C ASP A 499 6.62 -14.49 -13.19
N ALA A 500 5.52 -14.87 -13.84
CA ALA A 500 4.94 -16.20 -13.74
C ALA A 500 5.91 -17.33 -14.15
N GLY A 501 6.90 -17.01 -14.98
CA GLY A 501 7.96 -17.88 -15.47
C GLY A 501 9.24 -17.93 -14.62
N GLY A 502 9.24 -17.28 -13.45
CA GLY A 502 10.37 -17.29 -12.51
C GLY A 502 11.51 -16.33 -12.87
N ASN A 503 11.37 -15.53 -13.94
CA ASN A 503 12.38 -14.55 -14.32
C ASN A 503 12.34 -13.36 -13.36
N LYS A 504 13.52 -12.88 -12.96
CA LYS A 504 13.62 -11.68 -12.13
C LYS A 504 13.14 -10.46 -12.93
N LEU A 505 12.20 -9.71 -12.37
CA LEU A 505 11.75 -8.44 -12.91
C LEU A 505 12.66 -7.29 -12.43
N PRO A 506 12.85 -6.24 -13.25
CA PRO A 506 13.65 -5.09 -12.85
C PRO A 506 13.05 -4.37 -11.63
N TYR A 507 13.91 -3.73 -10.84
CA TYR A 507 13.46 -2.85 -9.77
C TYR A 507 12.82 -1.61 -10.38
N MET A 508 11.53 -1.43 -10.15
CA MET A 508 10.80 -0.23 -10.56
C MET A 508 10.08 0.34 -9.33
N PRO A 509 10.30 1.63 -8.97
CA PRO A 509 9.51 2.28 -7.94
C PRO A 509 8.03 2.20 -8.29
N SER A 510 7.19 2.27 -7.26
CA SER A 510 5.77 1.98 -7.17
C SER A 510 4.83 2.77 -8.12
N ASP A 511 5.11 2.84 -9.41
CA ASP A 511 4.35 3.62 -10.38
C ASP A 511 3.53 2.69 -11.31
N GLU A 512 2.26 3.05 -11.51
CA GLU A 512 1.25 2.32 -12.30
C GLU A 512 1.72 1.93 -13.71
N ALA A 513 2.63 2.70 -14.31
CA ALA A 513 3.05 2.54 -15.71
C ALA A 513 4.01 1.37 -15.97
N THR A 514 4.54 0.69 -14.94
CA THR A 514 5.62 -0.31 -15.13
C THR A 514 5.25 -1.77 -14.88
N ALA A 515 4.09 -2.02 -14.26
CA ALA A 515 3.48 -3.37 -14.22
C ALA A 515 3.06 -3.87 -15.62
N ALA A 516 2.86 -2.93 -16.55
CA ALA A 516 2.61 -3.18 -17.97
C ALA A 516 3.82 -3.74 -18.74
N ASN A 517 5.02 -3.72 -18.17
CA ASN A 517 6.27 -4.14 -18.82
C ASN A 517 6.96 -5.34 -18.13
N ALA A 518 6.22 -6.15 -17.37
CA ALA A 518 6.68 -7.51 -17.10
C ALA A 518 6.59 -8.28 -18.43
N ASN A 519 7.73 -8.69 -18.99
CA ASN A 519 7.81 -9.48 -20.22
C ASN A 519 6.60 -10.43 -20.31
N LEU A 520 5.85 -10.36 -21.42
CA LEU A 520 4.58 -11.08 -21.64
C LEU A 520 4.80 -12.60 -21.65
N HIS A 521 5.04 -13.18 -20.49
CA HIS A 521 5.32 -14.58 -20.31
C HIS A 521 4.16 -15.23 -19.58
N GLU A 522 3.18 -15.67 -20.35
CA GLU A 522 2.10 -16.59 -19.93
C GLU A 522 2.62 -18.01 -19.63
N ARG A 523 3.95 -18.18 -19.53
CA ARG A 523 4.58 -19.47 -19.32
C ARG A 523 4.36 -19.87 -17.86
N TYR A 524 3.85 -21.08 -17.65
CA TYR A 524 3.59 -21.71 -16.36
C TYR A 524 2.42 -21.19 -15.54
N ALA A 525 2.11 -19.90 -15.57
CA ALA A 525 0.90 -19.38 -14.95
C ALA A 525 0.34 -18.16 -15.68
N SER A 526 -0.99 -18.01 -15.66
CA SER A 526 -1.71 -16.86 -16.19
C SER A 526 -2.97 -16.61 -15.38
N LEU A 527 -3.49 -15.38 -15.43
CA LEU A 527 -4.75 -15.03 -14.81
C LEU A 527 -5.80 -14.80 -15.90
N ASN A 528 -6.67 -15.78 -16.10
CA ASN A 528 -7.75 -15.71 -17.07
C ASN A 528 -8.78 -14.69 -16.61
N HIS A 529 -9.05 -13.68 -17.44
CA HIS A 529 -9.94 -12.58 -17.12
C HIS A 529 -11.21 -12.62 -17.97
N TYR A 530 -12.33 -12.92 -17.33
CA TYR A 530 -13.65 -13.03 -17.94
C TYR A 530 -14.46 -11.74 -17.78
N TRP A 531 -13.90 -10.62 -18.23
CA TRP A 531 -14.57 -9.32 -18.13
C TRP A 531 -15.76 -9.19 -19.08
N HIS A 532 -15.61 -9.66 -20.33
CA HIS A 532 -16.59 -9.45 -21.39
C HIS A 532 -17.81 -10.35 -21.24
N LYS A 533 -17.62 -11.68 -21.09
CA LYS A 533 -18.71 -12.67 -21.03
C LYS A 533 -19.73 -12.50 -22.17
N SER A 534 -21.00 -12.87 -21.97
CA SER A 534 -22.06 -12.60 -22.95
C SER A 534 -22.55 -11.15 -22.90
N VAL A 535 -23.35 -10.74 -23.90
CA VAL A 535 -23.81 -9.34 -24.01
C VAL A 535 -24.62 -8.93 -22.77
N GLU A 536 -25.50 -9.78 -22.27
CA GLU A 536 -26.30 -9.48 -21.07
C GLU A 536 -25.42 -9.34 -19.82
N GLU A 537 -24.48 -10.26 -19.64
CA GLU A 537 -23.54 -10.23 -18.51
C GLU A 537 -22.61 -9.01 -18.58
N PHE A 538 -22.20 -8.62 -19.78
CA PHE A 538 -21.41 -7.42 -20.05
C PHE A 538 -22.16 -6.16 -19.62
N LEU A 539 -23.41 -6.01 -20.07
CA LEU A 539 -24.26 -4.87 -19.71
C LEU A 539 -24.55 -4.84 -18.21
N TRP A 540 -24.83 -6.00 -17.59
CA TRP A 540 -24.97 -6.12 -16.13
C TRP A 540 -23.70 -5.68 -15.41
N LYS A 541 -22.53 -6.13 -15.84
CA LYS A 541 -21.27 -5.76 -15.20
C LYS A 541 -20.97 -4.28 -15.36
N ALA A 542 -21.18 -3.75 -16.55
CA ALA A 542 -20.91 -2.35 -16.85
C ALA A 542 -21.93 -1.39 -16.22
N SER A 543 -23.17 -1.82 -15.96
CA SER A 543 -24.19 -0.96 -15.37
C SER A 543 -23.91 -0.60 -13.91
N ARG A 544 -23.09 -1.38 -13.23
CA ARG A 544 -22.82 -1.26 -11.79
C ARG A 544 -21.60 -0.38 -11.51
N ASN A 545 -21.48 0.07 -10.26
CA ASN A 545 -20.27 0.74 -9.81
C ASN A 545 -19.02 -0.15 -9.90
N ARG A 546 -17.87 0.44 -10.28
CA ARG A 546 -16.58 -0.26 -10.32
C ARG A 546 -15.91 -0.23 -8.95
N GLY A 547 -15.30 -1.34 -8.54
CA GLY A 547 -14.68 -1.47 -7.20
C GLY A 547 -13.51 -0.52 -6.93
N ASN A 548 -12.87 0.00 -7.98
CA ASN A 548 -11.79 0.98 -7.91
C ASN A 548 -12.27 2.45 -8.08
N ARG A 549 -13.58 2.69 -8.11
CA ARG A 549 -14.21 4.02 -8.21
C ARG A 549 -15.04 4.33 -6.96
N PRO A 550 -15.30 5.63 -6.68
CA PRO A 550 -16.25 6.05 -5.66
C PRO A 550 -17.57 5.27 -5.73
N MET A 551 -18.05 4.79 -4.58
CA MET A 551 -19.30 4.03 -4.53
C MET A 551 -20.51 4.84 -5.01
N THR A 552 -21.27 4.29 -5.96
CA THR A 552 -22.58 4.78 -6.39
C THR A 552 -23.61 3.65 -6.28
N THR A 553 -24.86 4.00 -5.99
CA THR A 553 -25.99 3.05 -5.88
C THR A 553 -26.81 2.91 -7.16
N GLU A 554 -26.61 3.82 -8.12
CA GLU A 554 -27.41 3.87 -9.34
C GLU A 554 -26.77 3.08 -10.49
N GLN A 555 -27.61 2.40 -11.27
CA GLN A 555 -27.19 1.85 -12.55
C GLN A 555 -26.86 2.97 -13.54
N THR A 556 -25.88 2.73 -14.41
CA THR A 556 -25.46 3.72 -15.42
C THR A 556 -25.09 3.08 -16.75
N THR A 557 -25.49 3.71 -17.85
CA THR A 557 -25.04 3.34 -19.20
C THR A 557 -23.68 3.96 -19.54
N GLN A 558 -23.24 4.98 -18.80
CA GLN A 558 -22.07 5.80 -19.11
C GLN A 558 -20.75 5.03 -19.03
N ASN A 559 -20.74 3.88 -18.35
CA ASN A 559 -19.58 2.99 -18.30
C ASN A 559 -19.34 2.24 -19.62
N VAL A 560 -20.33 2.20 -20.52
CA VAL A 560 -20.23 1.63 -21.86
C VAL A 560 -20.12 2.78 -22.86
N THR A 561 -18.93 3.34 -22.97
CA THR A 561 -18.64 4.36 -23.99
C THR A 561 -18.63 3.74 -25.39
N PRO A 562 -18.72 4.54 -26.47
CA PRO A 562 -18.61 4.02 -27.84
C PRO A 562 -17.33 3.21 -28.08
N GLU A 563 -16.20 3.59 -27.47
CA GLU A 563 -14.93 2.87 -27.58
C GLU A 563 -15.00 1.50 -26.88
N VAL A 564 -15.60 1.46 -25.70
CA VAL A 564 -15.82 0.22 -24.93
C VAL A 564 -16.77 -0.72 -25.69
N ALA A 565 -17.86 -0.19 -26.24
CA ALA A 565 -18.79 -0.94 -27.08
C ALA A 565 -18.10 -1.46 -28.35
N GLN A 566 -17.29 -0.62 -29.01
CA GLN A 566 -16.53 -1.02 -30.20
C GLN A 566 -15.56 -2.15 -29.89
N ARG A 567 -14.83 -2.08 -28.75
CA ARG A 567 -13.94 -3.16 -28.31
C ARG A 567 -14.70 -4.46 -28.11
N TYR A 568 -15.84 -4.42 -27.43
CA TYR A 568 -16.68 -5.60 -27.23
C TYR A 568 -17.13 -6.20 -28.57
N LEU A 569 -17.65 -5.37 -29.49
CA LEU A 569 -18.09 -5.82 -30.82
C LEU A 569 -16.95 -6.45 -31.64
N THR A 570 -15.75 -5.88 -31.56
CA THR A 570 -14.56 -6.43 -32.22
C THR A 570 -14.24 -7.82 -31.69
N LEU A 571 -14.22 -8.01 -30.37
CA LEU A 571 -13.97 -9.32 -29.76
C LEU A 571 -15.08 -10.32 -30.09
N TYR A 572 -16.35 -9.89 -30.06
CA TYR A 572 -17.50 -10.72 -30.43
C TYR A 572 -17.39 -11.23 -31.87
N LYS A 573 -17.06 -10.35 -32.84
CA LYS A 573 -17.00 -10.68 -34.27
C LYS A 573 -15.74 -11.45 -34.67
N SER A 574 -14.61 -11.17 -34.03
CA SER A 574 -13.34 -11.84 -34.34
C SER A 574 -13.35 -13.34 -34.02
N ASN A 575 -14.33 -13.80 -33.25
CA ASN A 575 -14.48 -15.17 -32.75
C ASN A 575 -13.25 -15.71 -31.98
N ASN A 576 -12.31 -14.81 -31.61
CA ASN A 576 -11.09 -15.05 -30.85
C ASN A 576 -10.18 -16.15 -31.44
N GLN A 577 -8.93 -15.79 -31.75
CA GLN A 577 -8.06 -16.63 -32.59
C GLN A 577 -7.34 -17.77 -31.85
N LYS A 578 -7.24 -17.69 -30.52
CA LYS A 578 -6.48 -18.66 -29.71
C LYS A 578 -7.39 -19.35 -28.70
N ASP A 579 -7.24 -20.66 -28.56
CA ASP A 579 -7.95 -21.45 -27.57
C ASP A 579 -7.43 -21.20 -26.15
N ALA A 580 -8.26 -21.56 -25.17
CA ALA A 580 -7.90 -21.56 -23.76
C ALA A 580 -6.81 -22.61 -23.53
N ASP A 581 -5.57 -22.18 -23.41
CA ASP A 581 -4.52 -23.06 -22.92
C ASP A 581 -4.81 -23.40 -21.45
N TYR A 582 -4.63 -24.67 -21.08
CA TYR A 582 -4.60 -25.18 -19.69
C TYR A 582 -5.91 -25.23 -18.88
N THR A 583 -7.09 -24.94 -19.45
CA THR A 583 -8.36 -24.97 -18.70
C THR A 583 -8.97 -26.36 -18.54
N GLY A 584 -8.83 -27.25 -19.53
CA GLY A 584 -9.60 -28.50 -19.59
C GLY A 584 -9.34 -29.51 -18.46
N TYR A 585 -8.11 -29.57 -17.92
CA TYR A 585 -7.73 -30.60 -16.94
C TYR A 585 -8.25 -30.37 -15.52
N PHE A 586 -8.88 -29.23 -15.27
CA PHE A 586 -9.33 -28.84 -13.93
C PHE A 586 -10.83 -28.72 -13.77
N VAL A 587 -11.55 -28.66 -14.89
CA VAL A 587 -13.01 -28.50 -14.92
C VAL A 587 -13.70 -29.54 -14.04
N ASP A 588 -13.31 -30.82 -14.12
CA ASP A 588 -13.89 -31.88 -13.28
C ASP A 588 -13.66 -31.65 -11.77
N LYS A 589 -12.48 -31.18 -11.38
CA LYS A 589 -12.20 -30.87 -9.96
C LYS A 589 -12.99 -29.66 -9.49
N ILE A 590 -13.14 -28.64 -10.33
CA ILE A 590 -13.97 -27.47 -10.07
C ILE A 590 -15.42 -27.92 -9.87
N TYR A 591 -15.95 -28.77 -10.75
CA TYR A 591 -17.28 -29.35 -10.59
C TYR A 591 -17.43 -30.11 -9.29
N GLN A 592 -16.51 -31.02 -8.98
CA GLN A 592 -16.55 -31.79 -7.73
C GLN A 592 -16.54 -30.88 -6.50
N LYS A 593 -15.76 -29.80 -6.51
CA LYS A 593 -15.73 -28.81 -5.42
C LYS A 593 -17.02 -28.00 -5.36
N LYS A 594 -17.53 -27.52 -6.50
CA LYS A 594 -18.80 -26.78 -6.59
C LYS A 594 -19.98 -27.62 -6.11
N GLU A 595 -20.06 -28.89 -6.53
CA GLU A 595 -21.10 -29.81 -6.06
C GLU A 595 -21.02 -30.08 -4.56
N LYS A 596 -19.80 -30.16 -3.98
CA LYS A 596 -19.65 -30.24 -2.51
C LYS A 596 -20.24 -29.02 -1.80
N LEU A 597 -20.05 -27.81 -2.35
CA LEU A 597 -20.66 -26.59 -1.81
C LEU A 597 -22.19 -26.65 -1.93
N LEU A 598 -22.70 -27.08 -3.09
CA LEU A 598 -24.15 -27.22 -3.34
C LEU A 598 -24.79 -28.38 -2.56
N ASN A 599 -24.02 -29.32 -2.00
CA ASN A 599 -24.57 -30.35 -1.12
C ASN A 599 -24.97 -29.80 0.26
N ILE A 600 -24.58 -28.57 0.59
CA ILE A 600 -25.07 -27.84 1.75
C ILE A 600 -26.42 -27.21 1.38
N PRO A 601 -27.56 -27.63 1.98
CA PRO A 601 -28.90 -27.24 1.51
C PRO A 601 -29.15 -25.74 1.49
N SER A 602 -28.65 -25.01 2.51
CA SER A 602 -28.75 -23.55 2.60
C SER A 602 -28.03 -22.86 1.45
N ILE A 603 -26.82 -23.31 1.10
CA ILE A 603 -26.04 -22.77 -0.02
C ILE A 603 -26.77 -23.02 -1.35
N ARG A 604 -27.27 -24.24 -1.58
CA ARG A 604 -28.02 -24.57 -2.80
C ARG A 604 -29.27 -23.71 -2.97
N GLN A 605 -30.05 -23.57 -1.90
CA GLN A 605 -31.26 -22.75 -1.92
C GLN A 605 -30.94 -21.30 -2.26
N ILE A 606 -29.94 -20.71 -1.60
CA ILE A 606 -29.54 -19.32 -1.86
C ILE A 606 -28.99 -19.17 -3.28
N ASN A 607 -28.18 -20.11 -3.77
CA ASN A 607 -27.66 -20.07 -5.14
C ASN A 607 -28.78 -20.08 -6.18
N ASN A 608 -29.80 -20.93 -6.01
CA ASN A 608 -30.95 -20.97 -6.91
C ASN A 608 -31.69 -19.61 -6.92
N ASN A 609 -31.89 -19.02 -5.74
CA ASN A 609 -32.52 -17.69 -5.64
C ASN A 609 -31.67 -16.60 -6.33
N ILE A 610 -30.35 -16.66 -6.21
CA ILE A 610 -29.42 -15.75 -6.88
C ILE A 610 -29.52 -15.91 -8.41
N GLU A 611 -29.57 -17.15 -8.92
CA GLU A 611 -29.73 -17.40 -10.36
C GLU A 611 -31.03 -16.83 -10.91
N ASP A 612 -32.13 -16.94 -10.17
CA ASP A 612 -33.43 -16.41 -10.58
C ASP A 612 -33.47 -14.88 -10.52
N LEU A 613 -32.94 -14.28 -9.45
CA LEU A 613 -32.79 -12.83 -9.33
C LEU A 613 -31.87 -12.26 -10.41
N PHE A 614 -30.81 -12.98 -10.77
CA PHE A 614 -29.87 -12.56 -11.81
C PHE A 614 -30.54 -12.50 -13.19
N LYS A 615 -31.38 -13.48 -13.55
CA LYS A 615 -32.15 -13.46 -14.80
C LYS A 615 -33.05 -12.22 -14.87
N GLU A 616 -33.82 -11.98 -13.80
CA GLU A 616 -34.71 -10.82 -13.71
C GLU A 616 -33.93 -9.50 -13.83
N ASN A 617 -32.80 -9.40 -13.14
CA ASN A 617 -31.97 -8.20 -13.14
C ASN A 617 -31.25 -7.95 -14.46
N ILE A 618 -30.82 -8.99 -15.18
CA ILE A 618 -30.27 -8.86 -16.52
C ILE A 618 -31.32 -8.32 -17.48
N ASP A 619 -32.55 -8.83 -17.44
CA ASP A 619 -33.65 -8.38 -18.31
C ASP A 619 -33.98 -6.90 -18.07
N LYS A 620 -34.08 -6.51 -16.79
CA LYS A 620 -34.25 -5.10 -16.38
C LYS A 620 -33.11 -4.23 -16.89
N THR A 621 -31.87 -4.70 -16.75
CA THR A 621 -30.69 -3.96 -17.19
C THR A 621 -30.68 -3.77 -18.71
N VAL A 622 -30.95 -4.83 -19.47
CA VAL A 622 -31.08 -4.74 -20.93
C VAL A 622 -32.17 -3.74 -21.32
N GLN A 623 -33.31 -3.74 -20.64
CA GLN A 623 -34.39 -2.79 -20.91
C GLN A 623 -33.99 -1.36 -20.55
N PHE A 624 -33.23 -1.16 -19.47
CA PHE A 624 -32.66 0.13 -19.09
C PHE A 624 -31.77 0.70 -20.20
N PHE A 625 -30.83 -0.10 -20.75
CA PHE A 625 -30.01 0.33 -21.90
C PHE A 625 -30.84 0.59 -23.17
N LYS A 626 -31.93 -0.17 -23.40
CA LYS A 626 -32.86 0.04 -24.53
C LYS A 626 -33.77 1.25 -24.37
N ASN A 627 -33.84 1.85 -23.19
CA ASN A 627 -34.64 3.05 -22.93
C ASN A 627 -33.78 4.31 -22.83
N ASP A 628 -32.46 4.18 -22.73
CA ASP A 628 -31.54 5.32 -22.69
C ASP A 628 -31.30 5.87 -24.11
N ALA A 629 -31.92 7.02 -24.40
CA ALA A 629 -31.79 7.69 -25.68
C ALA A 629 -30.33 8.03 -26.03
N SER A 630 -29.53 8.47 -25.04
CA SER A 630 -28.13 8.86 -25.26
C SER A 630 -27.28 7.65 -25.67
N PHE A 631 -27.59 6.47 -25.14
CA PHE A 631 -26.93 5.23 -25.48
C PHE A 631 -27.31 4.75 -26.90
N ILE A 632 -28.60 4.84 -27.26
CA ILE A 632 -29.13 4.27 -28.51
C ILE A 632 -28.87 5.18 -29.72
N GLU A 633 -28.77 6.50 -29.52
CA GLU A 633 -28.43 7.44 -30.59
C GLU A 633 -27.05 7.16 -31.18
N ASN A 634 -26.12 6.60 -30.40
CA ASN A 634 -24.84 6.15 -30.91
C ASN A 634 -24.96 4.81 -31.67
N PRO A 635 -24.59 4.75 -32.98
CA PRO A 635 -24.73 3.54 -33.78
C PRO A 635 -23.92 2.33 -33.27
N VAL A 636 -22.75 2.57 -32.66
CA VAL A 636 -21.89 1.51 -32.12
C VAL A 636 -22.52 0.89 -30.89
N CYS A 637 -23.00 1.72 -29.96
CA CYS A 637 -23.71 1.26 -28.77
C CYS A 637 -25.02 0.53 -29.14
N ARG A 638 -25.77 1.04 -30.13
CA ARG A 638 -26.96 0.36 -30.67
C ARG A 638 -26.65 -1.03 -31.23
N SER A 639 -25.53 -1.16 -31.96
CA SER A 639 -25.10 -2.44 -32.54
C SER A 639 -24.85 -3.52 -31.46
N LEU A 640 -24.47 -3.14 -30.24
CA LEU A 640 -24.33 -4.06 -29.12
C LEU A 640 -25.68 -4.69 -28.74
N LEU A 641 -26.76 -3.88 -28.69
CA LEU A 641 -28.11 -4.35 -28.40
C LEU A 641 -28.69 -5.20 -29.55
N GLU A 642 -28.24 -4.98 -30.78
CA GLU A 642 -28.64 -5.80 -31.93
C GLU A 642 -28.11 -7.23 -31.87
N LEU A 643 -26.99 -7.47 -31.20
CA LEU A 643 -26.50 -8.83 -30.91
C LEU A 643 -27.46 -9.62 -30.02
N LEU A 644 -28.42 -8.96 -29.38
CA LEU A 644 -29.44 -9.62 -28.59
C LEU A 644 -30.63 -10.12 -29.43
N LYS A 645 -30.76 -9.73 -30.70
CA LYS A 645 -31.79 -10.27 -31.61
C LYS A 645 -31.36 -11.62 -32.15
#